data_AF-A0A1J4K3A8-F1
#
_entry.id   AF-A0A1J4K3A8-F1
#
_cell.length_a   1.000
_cell.length_b   1.000
_cell.length_c   1.000
_cell.angle_alpha   90.00
_cell.angle_beta   90.00
_cell.angle_gamma   90.00
#
_symmetry.space_group_name_H-M   'P 1'
#
loop_
_entity.id
_entity.type
_entity.pdbx_description
1 polymer ?
#
loop_
_entity_poly.entity_id
_entity_poly.type
_entity_poly.pdbx_seq_one_letter_code
_entity_poly.pdbx_strand_id
1 'polypeptide(L)'
;MKARFIPKEFSNNLTNLLETNPSVETVLFHDLLSTTVRNEALKFLNFFFVPEEMVKDEPNLPNLDRLIDLALNPLAEVQNPPDTDNKIKQINRNASNVLASPGKKFRDLSVRDKKKRVFRKLRGFIFDDNINKDIMFAGHFQRIFENFLRAYDQEFLPKSQENGYDDDFTLEKLVDFLIDNIEITPYKELLSHLVSEFSKSFGDDLSAVFLKILKKISQLVLAIDYAYQIDKKMKSDVVQKEEFINEAIFKEQFKAIKDIQPRNLEGEAILMPHFTGVEMDLIPIAKDRSHLRVKKLKELRKTQTPRNINNSIISVNPQQHTAKDDMEVNKSDPFVKREEHEKLVDFDVLDYFPEGLSFLQKKSKRKSNSSISLLEFESGDVEKSEKRRQKKDKDEKYKEEKSKGEKLIEEKSKEEKTKKEKSKKEKQKEEKSKEEKREKTKKHKSKEDKAKSKDDKTKDDKKNDNENGKEQKSKSKSKEEQTRKKKSSIFDSKQIYPSLDKLRIWEMKSYMLIALVRSILSDDSEINEEFWDDSKLKLLLICGIYSNDQSRLSAEIFKVIQLILGEEKLSKSRKNLIYDFSQFIHFNPRNVTPKMISAFPIFWFCRNEQYGKIKKVNFKDYPGKESNYSGKVYHSPLEVMTPVFFTEPPLSDVFNQNFMKILTKMATRREEILKEDISNDDILHEMRELDKNYFYFMSNKFDLADSEPFKNLHVLTAIEKLLEKCPYDKFWQENDCSARAVTNGHIFEISKWTLKSKFLVLEKNKLSMDVFNLPPPKASPTTNYPQTTYDIDDFMRRFKGKLVNIDLGIKDQEKNMDFEEDEEDDNVIINDYL
;
A
#
# COMPACT_ATOMS: atom_id res chain seq x y z
N MET A 1 -56.69 41.02 5.40
CA MET A 1 -55.42 41.13 4.66
C MET A 1 -54.29 40.73 5.58
N LYS A 2 -53.53 39.66 5.31
CA LYS A 2 -52.32 39.35 6.08
C LYS A 2 -51.23 40.32 5.65
N ALA A 3 -50.75 41.17 6.55
CA ALA A 3 -49.61 42.04 6.28
C ALA A 3 -48.44 41.15 5.83
N ARG A 4 -47.94 41.36 4.60
CA ARG A 4 -46.73 40.70 4.14
C ARG A 4 -45.60 41.23 5.01
N PHE A 5 -45.05 40.38 5.87
CA PHE A 5 -43.82 40.67 6.56
C PHE A 5 -42.75 40.92 5.51
N ILE A 6 -42.28 42.17 5.40
CA ILE A 6 -41.14 42.53 4.58
C ILE A 6 -39.92 42.34 5.50
N PRO A 7 -39.06 41.35 5.25
CA PRO A 7 -37.86 41.16 6.04
C PRO A 7 -37.04 42.44 6.01
N LYS A 8 -36.66 42.95 7.19
CA LYS A 8 -35.78 44.12 7.26
C LYS A 8 -34.44 43.77 6.61
N GLU A 9 -34.00 44.59 5.64
CA GLU A 9 -32.73 44.39 4.97
C GLU A 9 -31.58 44.58 5.97
N PHE A 10 -30.64 43.64 5.98
CA PHE A 10 -29.44 43.72 6.82
C PHE A 10 -28.53 44.84 6.31
N SER A 11 -28.13 45.77 7.19
CA SER A 11 -27.24 46.88 6.86
C SER A 11 -26.17 47.07 7.94
N ASN A 12 -24.96 47.37 7.49
CA ASN A 12 -23.79 47.75 8.26
C ASN A 12 -22.85 48.65 7.42
N ASN A 13 -21.71 49.06 7.98
CA ASN A 13 -20.76 49.95 7.30
C ASN A 13 -20.28 49.39 5.94
N LEU A 14 -20.06 48.08 5.84
CA LEU A 14 -19.66 47.46 4.57
C LEU A 14 -20.78 47.54 3.54
N THR A 15 -22.03 47.25 3.92
CA THR A 15 -23.15 47.35 2.99
C THR A 15 -23.40 48.77 2.47
N ASN A 16 -23.03 49.79 3.26
CA ASN A 16 -23.11 51.19 2.85
C ASN A 16 -21.94 51.53 1.92
N LEU A 17 -20.73 51.04 2.22
CA LEU A 17 -19.56 51.19 1.35
C LEU A 17 -19.79 50.59 -0.04
N LEU A 18 -20.50 49.47 -0.14
CA LEU A 18 -20.81 48.83 -1.43
C LEU A 18 -21.62 49.73 -2.38
N GLU A 19 -22.35 50.73 -1.87
CA GLU A 19 -23.08 51.70 -2.71
C GLU A 19 -22.15 52.61 -3.50
N THR A 20 -20.90 52.79 -3.05
CA THR A 20 -19.89 53.58 -3.75
C THR A 20 -19.13 52.78 -4.82
N ASN A 21 -19.53 51.52 -5.06
CA ASN A 21 -18.86 50.58 -5.97
C ASN A 21 -17.33 50.49 -5.75
N PRO A 22 -16.88 50.13 -4.53
CA PRO A 22 -15.46 50.03 -4.19
C PRO A 22 -14.75 48.89 -4.96
N SER A 23 -13.42 48.84 -4.91
CA SER A 23 -12.68 47.67 -5.44
C SER A 23 -12.97 46.41 -4.64
N VAL A 24 -12.85 45.24 -5.29
CA VAL A 24 -13.07 43.93 -4.65
C VAL A 24 -12.11 43.73 -3.48
N GLU A 25 -10.86 44.17 -3.60
CA GLU A 25 -9.85 44.10 -2.56
C GLU A 25 -10.24 44.94 -1.33
N THR A 26 -10.80 46.13 -1.54
CA THR A 26 -11.32 46.97 -0.44
C THR A 26 -12.45 46.27 0.31
N VAL A 27 -13.37 45.62 -0.42
CA VAL A 27 -14.46 44.83 0.17
C VAL A 27 -13.91 43.63 0.95
N LEU A 28 -12.95 42.91 0.36
CA LEU A 28 -12.35 41.72 0.95
C LEU A 28 -11.46 42.02 2.15
N PHE A 29 -10.92 43.24 2.27
CA PHE A 29 -10.11 43.65 3.40
C PHE A 29 -10.95 44.25 4.55
N HIS A 30 -12.24 44.52 4.32
CA HIS A 30 -13.08 45.20 5.30
C HIS A 30 -13.42 44.32 6.53
N ASP A 31 -13.33 44.89 7.74
CA ASP A 31 -13.50 44.17 9.02
C ASP A 31 -14.86 43.45 9.16
N LEU A 32 -15.92 44.08 8.67
CA LEU A 32 -17.29 43.52 8.69
C LEU A 32 -17.58 42.49 7.58
N LEU A 33 -16.59 42.06 6.78
CA LEU A 33 -16.80 41.10 5.68
C LEU A 33 -17.49 39.82 6.17
N SER A 34 -16.96 39.19 7.21
CA SER A 34 -17.49 37.92 7.73
C SER A 34 -18.97 38.03 8.14
N THR A 35 -19.33 39.11 8.86
CA THR A 35 -20.72 39.36 9.27
C THR A 35 -21.63 39.60 8.06
N THR A 36 -21.17 40.33 7.05
CA THR A 36 -21.94 40.61 5.83
C THR A 36 -22.17 39.35 5.00
N VAL A 37 -21.14 38.51 4.84
CA VAL A 37 -21.23 37.21 4.15
C VAL A 37 -22.21 36.28 4.87
N ARG A 38 -22.07 36.14 6.20
CA ARG A 38 -22.94 35.27 7.02
C ARG A 38 -24.42 35.65 6.93
N ASN A 39 -24.73 36.94 6.84
CA ASN A 39 -26.11 37.44 6.73
C ASN A 39 -26.64 37.48 5.28
N GLU A 40 -25.82 37.11 4.29
CA GLU A 40 -26.16 37.19 2.86
C GLU A 40 -26.80 38.53 2.47
N ALA A 41 -26.17 39.63 2.89
CA ALA A 41 -26.69 40.97 2.65
C ALA A 41 -26.96 41.20 1.15
N LEU A 42 -28.14 41.70 0.80
CA LEU A 42 -28.54 41.80 -0.61
C LEU A 42 -27.60 42.71 -1.42
N LYS A 43 -27.18 43.84 -0.84
CA LYS A 43 -26.17 44.72 -1.44
C LYS A 43 -24.84 44.02 -1.74
N PHE A 44 -24.41 43.10 -0.86
CA PHE A 44 -23.21 42.29 -1.07
C PHE A 44 -23.38 41.27 -2.19
N LEU A 45 -24.54 40.62 -2.28
CA LEU A 45 -24.84 39.72 -3.39
C LEU A 45 -24.89 40.48 -4.73
N ASN A 46 -25.57 41.63 -4.75
CA ASN A 46 -25.72 42.45 -5.95
C ASN A 46 -24.39 43.05 -6.42
N PHE A 47 -23.42 43.26 -5.52
CA PHE A 47 -22.08 43.71 -5.88
C PHE A 47 -21.32 42.71 -6.78
N PHE A 48 -21.56 41.40 -6.60
CA PHE A 48 -20.98 40.34 -7.44
C PHE A 48 -21.93 39.87 -8.55
N PHE A 49 -23.24 39.87 -8.29
CA PHE A 49 -24.29 39.41 -9.19
C PHE A 49 -25.28 40.54 -9.45
N VAL A 50 -24.84 41.52 -10.24
CA VAL A 50 -25.66 42.69 -10.61
C VAL A 50 -26.98 42.22 -11.23
N PRO A 51 -28.16 42.49 -10.62
CA PRO A 51 -29.43 41.92 -11.06
C PRO A 51 -29.75 42.20 -12.54
N GLU A 52 -29.42 43.40 -13.02
CA GLU A 52 -29.62 43.82 -14.40
C GLU A 52 -28.75 43.04 -15.39
N GLU A 53 -27.53 42.67 -14.99
CA GLU A 53 -26.62 41.86 -15.79
C GLU A 53 -27.06 40.40 -15.83
N MET A 54 -27.52 39.85 -14.70
CA MET A 54 -27.94 38.45 -14.55
C MET A 54 -29.12 38.05 -15.47
N VAL A 55 -29.90 39.00 -15.95
CA VAL A 55 -30.99 38.75 -16.91
C VAL A 55 -30.46 38.58 -18.34
N LYS A 56 -29.33 39.21 -18.67
CA LYS A 56 -28.73 39.15 -20.02
C LYS A 56 -28.25 37.75 -20.35
N ASP A 57 -28.16 37.41 -21.63
CA ASP A 57 -27.61 36.12 -22.08
C ASP A 57 -26.10 36.02 -21.83
N GLU A 58 -25.41 37.16 -21.95
CA GLU A 58 -23.99 37.28 -21.65
C GLU A 58 -23.74 38.28 -20.51
N PRO A 59 -23.99 37.90 -19.24
CA PRO A 59 -23.79 38.79 -18.10
C PRO A 59 -22.35 39.28 -17.98
N ASN A 60 -22.15 40.58 -17.76
CA ASN A 60 -20.84 41.15 -17.45
C ASN A 60 -20.68 41.36 -15.93
N LEU A 61 -19.92 40.50 -15.25
CA LEU A 61 -19.75 40.49 -13.79
C LEU A 61 -18.27 40.59 -13.41
N PRO A 62 -17.60 41.73 -13.68
CA PRO A 62 -16.16 41.87 -13.48
C PRO A 62 -15.73 41.69 -12.01
N ASN A 63 -16.58 42.08 -11.06
CA ASN A 63 -16.32 41.89 -9.63
C ASN A 63 -16.32 40.41 -9.23
N LEU A 64 -17.20 39.60 -9.85
CA LEU A 64 -17.21 38.15 -9.64
C LEU A 64 -15.99 37.49 -10.28
N ASP A 65 -15.65 37.87 -11.51
CA ASP A 65 -14.44 37.39 -12.21
C ASP A 65 -13.20 37.68 -11.35
N ARG A 66 -13.09 38.90 -10.82
CA ARG A 66 -12.00 39.31 -9.94
C ARG A 66 -11.98 38.55 -8.62
N LEU A 67 -13.13 38.31 -7.99
CA LEU A 67 -13.24 37.51 -6.77
C LEU A 67 -12.73 36.08 -7.00
N ILE A 68 -13.12 35.46 -8.11
CA ILE A 68 -12.72 34.11 -8.51
C ILE A 68 -11.20 34.05 -8.74
N ASP A 69 -10.64 35.02 -9.47
CA ASP A 69 -9.20 35.08 -9.72
C ASP A 69 -8.40 35.27 -8.43
N LEU A 70 -8.80 36.18 -7.55
CA LEU A 70 -8.14 36.35 -6.25
C LEU A 70 -8.20 35.08 -5.39
N ALA A 71 -9.26 34.29 -5.51
CA ALA A 71 -9.42 33.06 -4.73
C ALA A 71 -8.64 31.86 -5.29
N LEU A 72 -8.53 31.73 -6.62
CA LEU A 72 -8.07 30.51 -7.31
C LEU A 72 -6.83 30.71 -8.19
N ASN A 73 -6.29 31.92 -8.34
CA ASN A 73 -5.11 32.19 -9.17
C ASN A 73 -3.94 32.78 -8.34
N PRO A 74 -2.84 32.04 -8.11
CA PRO A 74 -1.65 32.55 -7.42
C PRO A 74 -0.94 33.69 -8.15
N LEU A 75 -1.17 33.84 -9.45
CA LEU A 75 -0.58 34.90 -10.27
C LEU A 75 -1.45 36.16 -10.33
N ALA A 76 -2.62 36.16 -9.68
CA ALA A 76 -3.45 37.36 -9.62
C ALA A 76 -2.73 38.45 -8.81
N GLU A 77 -2.41 39.56 -9.47
CA GLU A 77 -1.90 40.77 -8.81
C GLU A 77 -2.91 41.22 -7.75
N VAL A 78 -2.46 41.60 -6.56
CA VAL A 78 -3.34 42.08 -5.48
C VAL A 78 -3.12 43.58 -5.29
N GLN A 79 -4.18 44.36 -5.45
CA GLN A 79 -4.16 45.80 -5.18
C GLN A 79 -4.47 46.03 -3.69
N ASN A 80 -3.43 46.24 -2.89
CA ASN A 80 -3.63 46.51 -1.46
C ASN A 80 -4.33 47.86 -1.28
N PRO A 81 -5.39 47.93 -0.45
CA PRO A 81 -5.94 49.20 -0.01
C PRO A 81 -4.85 50.12 0.59
N PRO A 82 -5.02 51.45 0.52
CA PRO A 82 -4.08 52.39 1.13
C PRO A 82 -3.82 52.04 2.60
N ASP A 83 -2.58 52.15 3.05
CA ASP A 83 -2.16 51.90 4.43
C ASP A 83 -2.39 50.47 4.96
N THR A 84 -2.59 49.50 4.06
CA THR A 84 -2.76 48.08 4.42
C THR A 84 -1.64 47.21 3.88
N ASP A 85 -1.29 46.17 4.62
CA ASP A 85 -0.28 45.19 4.22
C ASP A 85 -0.88 43.77 4.17
N ASN A 86 -0.85 43.16 2.99
CA ASN A 86 -1.41 41.83 2.72
C ASN A 86 -0.41 40.70 3.05
N LYS A 87 0.30 40.80 4.19
CA LYS A 87 1.43 39.91 4.56
C LYS A 87 1.13 38.42 4.51
N ILE A 88 -0.12 38.03 4.75
CA ILE A 88 -0.55 36.62 4.83
C ILE A 88 -1.45 36.17 3.68
N LYS A 89 -1.45 36.92 2.56
CA LYS A 89 -2.42 36.74 1.47
C LYS A 89 -3.87 36.77 2.00
N GLN A 90 -4.15 37.66 2.95
CA GLN A 90 -5.46 37.83 3.59
C GLN A 90 -6.57 38.07 2.57
N ILE A 91 -6.31 38.88 1.54
CA ILE A 91 -7.28 39.15 0.47
C ILE A 91 -7.64 37.84 -0.27
N ASN A 92 -6.64 37.03 -0.64
CA ASN A 92 -6.88 35.75 -1.32
C ASN A 92 -7.64 34.76 -0.42
N ARG A 93 -7.28 34.70 0.87
CA ARG A 93 -7.98 33.86 1.86
C ARG A 93 -9.43 34.30 2.06
N ASN A 94 -9.67 35.60 2.14
CA ASN A 94 -11.02 36.17 2.26
C ASN A 94 -11.83 35.94 0.98
N ALA A 95 -11.23 36.08 -0.20
CA ALA A 95 -11.86 35.72 -1.48
C ALA A 95 -12.30 34.25 -1.48
N SER A 96 -11.40 33.35 -1.08
CA SER A 96 -11.72 31.92 -0.94
C SER A 96 -12.81 31.67 0.09
N ASN A 97 -12.78 32.36 1.24
CA ASN A 97 -13.80 32.21 2.28
C ASN A 97 -15.18 32.70 1.82
N VAL A 98 -15.27 33.78 1.02
CA VAL A 98 -16.54 34.23 0.41
C VAL A 98 -17.10 33.13 -0.51
N LEU A 99 -16.25 32.51 -1.33
CA LEU A 99 -16.66 31.45 -2.27
C LEU A 99 -16.87 30.08 -1.62
N ALA A 100 -16.21 29.79 -0.48
CA ALA A 100 -16.30 28.51 0.24
C ALA A 100 -17.34 28.55 1.38
N SER A 101 -17.69 29.71 1.92
CA SER A 101 -18.80 29.87 2.87
C SER A 101 -20.05 30.47 2.23
N PRO A 102 -20.43 30.18 0.97
CA PRO A 102 -21.52 30.88 0.35
C PRO A 102 -22.77 30.47 1.09
N GLY A 103 -23.56 31.45 1.52
CA GLY A 103 -24.92 31.14 1.89
C GLY A 103 -25.67 30.60 0.67
N LYS A 104 -26.86 30.03 0.91
CA LYS A 104 -27.68 29.42 -0.14
C LYS A 104 -27.92 30.37 -1.32
N LYS A 105 -28.11 31.67 -1.09
CA LYS A 105 -28.41 32.65 -2.15
C LYS A 105 -27.22 32.89 -3.06
N PHE A 106 -26.01 33.02 -2.52
CA PHE A 106 -24.80 33.22 -3.35
C PHE A 106 -24.57 32.02 -4.26
N ARG A 107 -24.76 30.83 -3.71
CA ARG A 107 -24.74 29.55 -4.42
C ARG A 107 -25.80 29.48 -5.54
N ASP A 108 -27.06 29.80 -5.22
CA ASP A 108 -28.15 29.81 -6.19
C ASP A 108 -27.94 30.85 -7.31
N LEU A 109 -27.28 31.97 -7.01
CA LEU A 109 -26.91 32.99 -8.00
C LEU A 109 -25.76 32.51 -8.89
N SER A 110 -24.78 31.80 -8.33
CA SER A 110 -23.68 31.20 -9.10
C SER A 110 -24.19 30.15 -10.09
N VAL A 111 -25.21 29.36 -9.72
CA VAL A 111 -25.88 28.41 -10.63
C VAL A 111 -26.70 29.12 -11.71
N ARG A 112 -27.31 30.26 -11.38
CA ARG A 112 -28.09 31.07 -12.34
C ARG A 112 -27.22 31.89 -13.29
N ASP A 113 -25.93 32.07 -13.01
CA ASP A 113 -25.00 32.70 -13.95
C ASP A 113 -24.92 31.87 -15.23
N LYS A 114 -25.42 32.43 -16.33
CA LYS A 114 -25.42 31.76 -17.65
C LYS A 114 -24.01 31.46 -18.15
N LYS A 115 -22.99 32.22 -17.74
CA LYS A 115 -21.59 31.94 -18.07
C LYS A 115 -20.96 30.86 -17.18
N LYS A 116 -21.62 30.47 -16.09
CA LYS A 116 -21.16 29.46 -15.13
C LYS A 116 -19.72 29.71 -14.66
N ARG A 117 -19.35 30.98 -14.43
CA ARG A 117 -17.96 31.41 -14.20
C ARG A 117 -17.25 30.63 -13.10
N VAL A 118 -17.91 30.50 -11.94
CA VAL A 118 -17.38 29.77 -10.78
C VAL A 118 -17.09 28.31 -11.15
N PHE A 119 -18.06 27.62 -11.73
CA PHE A 119 -17.93 26.22 -12.12
C PHE A 119 -16.86 26.01 -13.19
N ARG A 120 -16.81 26.87 -14.22
CA ARG A 120 -15.75 26.81 -15.25
C ARG A 120 -14.36 26.99 -14.65
N LYS A 121 -14.19 27.92 -13.70
CA LYS A 121 -12.89 28.10 -13.03
C LYS A 121 -12.51 26.88 -12.19
N LEU A 122 -13.45 26.33 -11.41
CA LEU A 122 -13.21 25.13 -10.61
C LEU A 122 -12.85 23.92 -11.49
N ARG A 123 -13.61 23.69 -12.57
CA ARG A 123 -13.35 22.61 -13.54
C ARG A 123 -12.01 22.80 -14.25
N GLY A 124 -11.66 24.05 -14.59
CA GLY A 124 -10.39 24.41 -15.23
C GLY A 124 -9.17 24.32 -14.31
N PHE A 125 -9.36 24.43 -12.98
CA PHE A 125 -8.27 24.51 -12.00
C PHE A 125 -7.31 23.31 -12.07
N ILE A 126 -7.85 22.10 -12.26
CA ILE A 126 -7.04 20.86 -12.28
C ILE A 126 -6.13 20.75 -13.51
N PHE A 127 -6.37 21.55 -14.56
CA PHE A 127 -5.61 21.51 -15.80
C PHE A 127 -4.51 22.58 -15.88
N ASP A 128 -4.41 23.49 -14.91
CA ASP A 128 -3.41 24.55 -14.89
C ASP A 128 -2.26 24.22 -13.93
N ASP A 129 -1.19 23.64 -14.50
CA ASP A 129 0.02 23.22 -13.77
C ASP A 129 0.75 24.36 -13.02
N ASN A 130 0.53 25.61 -13.40
CA ASN A 130 1.15 26.76 -12.74
C ASN A 130 0.41 27.13 -11.45
N ILE A 131 -0.88 26.77 -11.39
CA ILE A 131 -1.78 27.16 -10.33
C ILE A 131 -1.98 26.01 -9.35
N ASN A 132 -2.18 24.80 -9.86
CA ASN A 132 -2.61 23.63 -9.11
C ASN A 132 -1.54 23.04 -8.16
N LYS A 133 -0.31 23.59 -8.15
CA LYS A 133 0.78 23.16 -7.25
C LYS A 133 0.96 24.07 -6.02
N ASP A 134 0.35 25.26 -6.00
CA ASP A 134 0.42 26.12 -4.81
C ASP A 134 -0.49 25.56 -3.70
N ILE A 135 0.11 25.19 -2.57
CA ILE A 135 -0.56 24.53 -1.45
C ILE A 135 -1.72 25.36 -0.88
N MET A 136 -1.60 26.69 -0.85
CA MET A 136 -2.66 27.56 -0.33
C MET A 136 -3.85 27.55 -1.29
N PHE A 137 -3.61 27.69 -2.59
CA PHE A 137 -4.67 27.69 -3.60
C PHE A 137 -5.27 26.30 -3.80
N ALA A 138 -4.52 25.22 -3.59
CA ALA A 138 -5.07 23.86 -3.49
C ALA A 138 -6.10 23.76 -2.35
N GLY A 139 -5.79 24.32 -1.18
CA GLY A 139 -6.72 24.40 -0.05
C GLY A 139 -7.91 25.33 -0.30
N HIS A 140 -7.74 26.38 -1.11
CA HIS A 140 -8.87 27.20 -1.56
C HIS A 140 -9.77 26.41 -2.51
N PHE A 141 -9.18 25.74 -3.50
CA PHE A 141 -9.88 24.90 -4.46
C PHE A 141 -10.69 23.81 -3.77
N GLN A 142 -10.06 23.00 -2.91
CA GLN A 142 -10.73 21.95 -2.14
C GLN A 142 -12.00 22.49 -1.45
N ARG A 143 -11.85 23.52 -0.60
CA ARG A 143 -12.95 24.05 0.20
C ARG A 143 -14.07 24.62 -0.67
N ILE A 144 -13.75 25.34 -1.75
CA ILE A 144 -14.77 25.89 -2.65
C ILE A 144 -15.46 24.75 -3.40
N PHE A 145 -14.68 23.81 -3.95
CA PHE A 145 -15.16 22.69 -4.74
C PHE A 145 -16.12 21.80 -3.94
N GLU A 146 -15.74 21.37 -2.73
CA GLU A 146 -16.59 20.53 -1.86
C GLU A 146 -17.93 21.21 -1.54
N ASN A 147 -17.90 22.51 -1.24
CA ASN A 147 -19.12 23.25 -0.91
C ASN A 147 -20.08 23.38 -2.11
N PHE A 148 -19.56 23.51 -3.32
CA PHE A 148 -20.38 23.50 -4.53
C PHE A 148 -20.83 22.08 -4.91
N LEU A 149 -19.96 21.08 -4.77
CA LEU A 149 -20.29 19.68 -5.04
C LEU A 149 -21.44 19.20 -4.14
N ARG A 150 -21.40 19.51 -2.83
CA ARG A 150 -22.46 19.12 -1.88
C ARG A 150 -23.83 19.72 -2.23
N ALA A 151 -23.85 20.92 -2.81
CA ALA A 151 -25.09 21.63 -3.11
C ALA A 151 -25.61 21.40 -4.54
N TYR A 152 -24.71 21.16 -5.51
CA TYR A 152 -25.03 21.10 -6.94
C TYR A 152 -24.12 20.12 -7.68
N ASP A 153 -24.15 18.85 -7.28
CA ASP A 153 -23.34 17.80 -7.92
C ASP A 153 -23.57 17.68 -9.44
N GLN A 154 -24.78 17.97 -9.92
CA GLN A 154 -25.11 17.97 -11.34
C GLN A 154 -24.24 18.90 -12.22
N GLU A 155 -23.58 19.90 -11.63
CA GLU A 155 -22.67 20.79 -12.36
C GLU A 155 -21.28 20.16 -12.61
N PHE A 156 -20.98 19.05 -11.93
CA PHE A 156 -19.71 18.31 -12.04
C PHE A 156 -19.86 16.90 -12.61
N LEU A 157 -21.08 16.34 -12.61
CA LEU A 157 -21.38 15.00 -13.14
C LEU A 157 -21.42 14.98 -14.68
N PRO A 158 -21.26 13.83 -15.36
CA PRO A 158 -21.17 13.74 -16.82
C PRO A 158 -22.34 14.36 -17.60
N LYS A 159 -23.54 14.40 -17.01
CA LYS A 159 -24.71 15.09 -17.59
C LYS A 159 -24.51 16.60 -17.69
N SER A 160 -23.49 17.16 -17.05
CA SER A 160 -23.13 18.58 -17.13
C SER A 160 -22.78 19.02 -18.54
N GLN A 161 -22.37 18.14 -19.46
CA GLN A 161 -22.16 18.54 -20.86
C GLN A 161 -23.45 19.08 -21.51
N GLU A 162 -24.62 18.63 -21.05
CA GLU A 162 -25.92 19.21 -21.45
C GLU A 162 -26.14 20.61 -20.85
N ASN A 163 -25.44 20.97 -19.78
CA ASN A 163 -25.49 22.27 -19.11
C ASN A 163 -24.58 23.33 -19.76
N GLY A 164 -23.98 23.04 -20.91
CA GLY A 164 -23.25 24.03 -21.71
C GLY A 164 -21.78 24.26 -21.31
N TYR A 165 -21.14 23.28 -20.67
CA TYR A 165 -19.69 23.27 -20.50
C TYR A 165 -19.02 22.72 -21.76
N ASP A 166 -18.17 23.52 -22.39
CA ASP A 166 -17.28 23.11 -23.49
C ASP A 166 -15.86 22.92 -22.92
N ASP A 167 -15.75 21.97 -21.98
CA ASP A 167 -14.49 21.63 -21.35
C ASP A 167 -14.28 20.11 -21.27
N ASP A 168 -13.03 19.76 -21.00
CA ASP A 168 -12.57 18.39 -20.91
C ASP A 168 -12.74 17.78 -19.51
N PHE A 169 -13.39 18.49 -18.58
CA PHE A 169 -13.49 18.03 -17.20
C PHE A 169 -14.42 16.83 -17.06
N THR A 170 -13.92 15.80 -16.39
CA THR A 170 -14.70 14.67 -15.92
C THR A 170 -14.30 14.38 -14.49
N LEU A 171 -15.22 13.76 -13.74
CA LEU A 171 -14.94 13.30 -12.39
C LEU A 171 -13.80 12.28 -12.35
N GLU A 172 -13.70 11.47 -13.41
CA GLU A 172 -12.58 10.56 -13.62
C GLU A 172 -11.23 11.30 -13.72
N LYS A 173 -11.17 12.40 -14.49
CA LYS A 173 -9.96 13.24 -14.59
C LYS A 173 -9.65 13.97 -13.30
N LEU A 174 -10.66 14.37 -12.53
CA LEU A 174 -10.45 14.90 -11.18
C LEU A 174 -9.79 13.85 -10.29
N VAL A 175 -10.30 12.62 -10.28
CA VAL A 175 -9.70 11.52 -9.50
C VAL A 175 -8.26 11.25 -9.93
N ASP A 176 -7.97 11.24 -11.23
CA ASP A 176 -6.59 11.11 -11.73
C ASP A 176 -5.68 12.21 -11.21
N PHE A 177 -6.13 13.46 -11.34
CA PHE A 177 -5.42 14.62 -10.84
C PHE A 177 -5.13 14.53 -9.33
N LEU A 178 -6.11 14.12 -8.52
CA LEU A 178 -5.94 14.00 -7.07
C LEU A 178 -4.99 12.86 -6.69
N ILE A 179 -5.06 11.72 -7.39
CA ILE A 179 -4.14 10.60 -7.20
C ILE A 179 -2.70 11.01 -7.54
N ASP A 180 -2.52 11.75 -8.64
CA ASP A 180 -1.20 12.19 -9.09
C ASP A 180 -0.58 13.25 -8.19
N ASN A 181 -1.39 14.02 -7.47
CA ASN A 181 -0.95 15.11 -6.58
C ASN A 181 -1.25 14.82 -5.09
N ILE A 182 -1.35 13.55 -4.70
CA ILE A 182 -1.73 13.11 -3.34
C ILE A 182 -0.81 13.64 -2.22
N GLU A 183 0.41 14.05 -2.57
CA GLU A 183 1.36 14.69 -1.65
C GLU A 183 0.90 16.05 -1.12
N ILE A 184 -0.03 16.72 -1.81
CA ILE A 184 -0.62 17.98 -1.38
C ILE A 184 -1.83 17.66 -0.50
N THR A 185 -1.74 18.01 0.79
CA THR A 185 -2.74 17.64 1.81
C THR A 185 -4.19 17.96 1.41
N PRO A 186 -4.52 19.16 0.89
CA PRO A 186 -5.88 19.45 0.38
C PRO A 186 -6.42 18.47 -0.65
N TYR A 187 -5.58 17.93 -1.54
CA TYR A 187 -6.02 16.97 -2.56
C TYR A 187 -6.21 15.58 -1.99
N LYS A 188 -5.39 15.18 -1.01
CA LYS A 188 -5.60 13.97 -0.23
C LYS A 188 -6.92 14.02 0.54
N GLU A 189 -7.20 15.15 1.20
CA GLU A 189 -8.46 15.36 1.92
C GLU A 189 -9.65 15.34 0.95
N LEU A 190 -9.55 16.05 -0.18
CA LEU A 190 -10.58 16.02 -1.21
C LEU A 190 -10.85 14.60 -1.70
N LEU A 191 -9.81 13.83 -2.07
CA LEU A 191 -9.97 12.44 -2.51
C LEU A 191 -10.62 11.59 -1.42
N SER A 192 -10.25 11.79 -0.16
CA SER A 192 -10.86 11.09 0.97
C SER A 192 -12.36 11.40 1.06
N HIS A 193 -12.76 12.67 1.01
CA HIS A 193 -14.17 13.07 1.04
C HIS A 193 -14.93 12.61 -0.21
N LEU A 194 -14.32 12.63 -1.39
CA LEU A 194 -14.95 12.12 -2.60
C LEU A 194 -15.32 10.64 -2.47
N VAL A 195 -14.43 9.84 -1.88
CA VAL A 195 -14.60 8.40 -1.74
C VAL A 195 -15.47 8.02 -0.53
N SER A 196 -15.52 8.86 0.51
CA SER A 196 -16.37 8.63 1.69
C SER A 196 -17.68 9.41 1.62
N GLU A 197 -17.65 10.72 1.92
CA GLU A 197 -18.82 11.59 2.04
C GLU A 197 -19.63 11.69 0.74
N PHE A 198 -18.96 11.84 -0.40
CA PHE A 198 -19.63 12.04 -1.68
C PHE A 198 -19.91 10.73 -2.43
N SER A 199 -19.56 9.56 -1.88
CA SER A 199 -19.73 8.24 -2.53
C SER A 199 -21.08 8.05 -3.23
N LYS A 200 -22.18 8.50 -2.61
CA LYS A 200 -23.54 8.41 -3.15
C LYS A 200 -23.74 9.20 -4.45
N SER A 201 -23.06 10.36 -4.59
CA SER A 201 -23.08 11.16 -5.83
C SER A 201 -22.33 10.47 -6.98
N PHE A 202 -21.49 9.46 -6.69
CA PHE A 202 -20.73 8.71 -7.68
C PHE A 202 -21.43 7.39 -8.10
N GLY A 203 -22.47 6.94 -7.38
CA GLY A 203 -23.14 5.67 -7.69
C GLY A 203 -22.16 4.48 -7.76
N ASP A 204 -22.30 3.65 -8.80
CA ASP A 204 -21.43 2.48 -9.02
C ASP A 204 -19.96 2.84 -9.32
N ASP A 205 -19.64 4.12 -9.59
CA ASP A 205 -18.29 4.55 -9.95
C ASP A 205 -17.32 4.50 -8.76
N LEU A 206 -17.80 4.40 -7.51
CA LEU A 206 -16.92 4.29 -6.34
C LEU A 206 -15.97 3.09 -6.43
N SER A 207 -16.50 1.94 -6.85
CA SER A 207 -15.73 0.72 -7.08
C SER A 207 -14.64 0.93 -8.13
N ALA A 208 -14.94 1.73 -9.17
CA ALA A 208 -13.98 2.11 -10.19
C ALA A 208 -12.91 3.06 -9.66
N VAL A 209 -13.26 4.02 -8.79
CA VAL A 209 -12.30 4.92 -8.14
C VAL A 209 -11.31 4.15 -7.28
N PHE A 210 -11.78 3.25 -6.42
CA PHE A 210 -10.88 2.39 -5.63
C PHE A 210 -10.00 1.52 -6.52
N LEU A 211 -10.57 0.91 -7.56
CA LEU A 211 -9.81 0.13 -8.52
C LEU A 211 -8.70 0.98 -9.16
N LYS A 212 -8.97 2.26 -9.45
CA LYS A 212 -8.00 3.20 -10.02
C LYS A 212 -6.87 3.52 -9.03
N ILE A 213 -7.22 3.81 -7.78
CA ILE A 213 -6.27 4.01 -6.68
C ILE A 213 -5.35 2.78 -6.55
N LEU A 214 -5.93 1.58 -6.47
CA LEU A 214 -5.17 0.33 -6.31
C LEU A 214 -4.28 0.03 -7.53
N LYS A 215 -4.75 0.32 -8.74
CA LYS A 215 -3.93 0.21 -9.97
C LYS A 215 -2.72 1.15 -9.90
N LYS A 216 -2.91 2.41 -9.50
CA LYS A 216 -1.81 3.36 -9.35
C LYS A 216 -0.81 2.90 -8.30
N ILE A 217 -1.27 2.48 -7.12
CA ILE A 217 -0.39 1.93 -6.08
C ILE A 217 0.40 0.74 -6.64
N SER A 218 -0.25 -0.19 -7.34
CA SER A 218 0.39 -1.37 -7.93
C SER A 218 1.46 -0.99 -8.95
N GLN A 219 1.18 -0.03 -9.84
CA GLN A 219 2.13 0.46 -10.83
C GLN A 219 3.37 1.06 -10.15
N LEU A 220 3.18 1.91 -9.15
CA LEU A 220 4.28 2.53 -8.40
C LEU A 220 5.12 1.48 -7.65
N VAL A 221 4.48 0.52 -6.96
CA VAL A 221 5.18 -0.56 -6.24
C VAL A 221 5.99 -1.43 -7.20
N LEU A 222 5.42 -1.83 -8.33
CA LEU A 222 6.13 -2.64 -9.32
C LEU A 222 7.29 -1.87 -9.96
N ALA A 223 7.14 -0.57 -10.20
CA ALA A 223 8.23 0.28 -10.68
C ALA A 223 9.37 0.38 -9.65
N ILE A 224 9.04 0.50 -8.36
CA ILE A 224 10.00 0.52 -7.26
C ILE A 224 10.74 -0.83 -7.16
N ASP A 225 10.01 -1.95 -7.12
CA ASP A 225 10.62 -3.29 -7.09
C ASP A 225 11.55 -3.48 -8.29
N TYR A 226 11.10 -3.17 -9.50
CA TYR A 226 11.90 -3.29 -10.70
C TYR A 226 13.20 -2.48 -10.63
N ALA A 227 13.14 -1.23 -10.16
CA ALA A 227 14.33 -0.40 -9.95
C ALA A 227 15.31 -1.02 -8.95
N TYR A 228 14.79 -1.56 -7.83
CA TYR A 228 15.63 -2.28 -6.84
C TYR A 228 16.25 -3.56 -7.41
N GLN A 229 15.52 -4.34 -8.21
CA GLN A 229 16.06 -5.54 -8.84
C GLN A 229 17.19 -5.21 -9.82
N ILE A 230 17.07 -4.11 -10.57
CA ILE A 230 18.15 -3.63 -11.44
C ILE A 230 19.35 -3.19 -10.61
N ASP A 231 19.16 -2.35 -9.59
CA ASP A 231 20.25 -1.90 -8.72
C ASP A 231 20.99 -3.09 -8.07
N LYS A 232 20.25 -4.11 -7.63
CA LYS A 232 20.82 -5.35 -7.08
C LYS A 232 21.65 -6.11 -8.11
N LYS A 233 21.16 -6.25 -9.35
CA LYS A 233 21.90 -6.89 -10.45
C LYS A 233 23.15 -6.10 -10.81
N MET A 234 23.06 -4.78 -10.88
CA MET A 234 24.21 -3.92 -11.16
C MET A 234 25.26 -4.04 -10.05
N LYS A 235 24.85 -4.04 -8.78
CA LYS A 235 25.76 -4.23 -7.66
C LYS A 235 26.40 -5.62 -7.68
N SER A 236 25.65 -6.68 -8.00
CA SER A 236 26.27 -8.00 -8.13
C SER A 236 27.27 -8.06 -9.28
N ASP A 237 26.97 -7.42 -10.41
CA ASP A 237 27.86 -7.40 -11.57
C ASP A 237 29.11 -6.55 -11.31
N VAL A 238 28.98 -5.44 -10.58
CA VAL A 238 30.12 -4.62 -10.14
C VAL A 238 30.97 -5.37 -9.13
N VAL A 239 30.37 -6.04 -8.14
CA VAL A 239 31.11 -6.86 -7.17
C VAL A 239 31.83 -8.01 -7.87
N GLN A 240 31.19 -8.71 -8.80
CA GLN A 240 31.83 -9.76 -9.59
C GLN A 240 32.97 -9.23 -10.47
N LYS A 241 32.80 -8.04 -11.07
CA LYS A 241 33.88 -7.39 -11.85
C LYS A 241 35.03 -6.92 -10.97
N GLU A 242 34.76 -6.34 -9.81
CA GLU A 242 35.78 -5.95 -8.83
C GLU A 242 36.52 -7.19 -8.30
N GLU A 243 35.81 -8.27 -7.97
CA GLU A 243 36.41 -9.55 -7.59
C GLU A 243 37.32 -10.09 -8.70
N PHE A 244 36.86 -10.07 -9.96
CA PHE A 244 37.64 -10.51 -11.11
C PHE A 244 38.87 -9.60 -11.38
N ILE A 245 38.73 -8.29 -11.27
CA ILE A 245 39.83 -7.32 -11.43
C ILE A 245 40.85 -7.49 -10.30
N ASN A 246 40.39 -7.64 -9.05
CA ASN A 246 41.26 -7.88 -7.90
C ASN A 246 41.99 -9.22 -8.03
N GLU A 247 41.34 -10.27 -8.52
CA GLU A 247 41.97 -11.56 -8.80
C GLU A 247 43.02 -11.45 -9.92
N ALA A 248 42.75 -10.69 -10.99
CA ALA A 248 43.69 -10.45 -12.08
C ALA A 248 44.91 -9.64 -11.64
N ILE A 249 44.70 -8.53 -10.92
CA ILE A 249 45.77 -7.70 -10.34
C ILE A 249 46.61 -8.54 -9.37
N PHE A 250 45.96 -9.34 -8.53
CA PHE A 250 46.64 -10.22 -7.60
C PHE A 250 47.50 -11.26 -8.34
N LYS A 251 46.98 -11.91 -9.39
CA LYS A 251 47.76 -12.86 -10.22
C LYS A 251 48.96 -12.21 -10.90
N GLU A 252 48.80 -10.99 -11.40
CA GLU A 252 49.89 -10.25 -12.06
C GLU A 252 50.97 -9.81 -11.05
N GLN A 253 50.56 -9.30 -9.89
CA GLN A 253 51.49 -8.99 -8.78
C GLN A 253 52.20 -10.24 -8.28
N PHE A 254 51.49 -11.37 -8.17
CA PHE A 254 52.08 -12.63 -7.73
C PHE A 254 53.10 -13.17 -8.75
N LYS A 255 52.83 -13.00 -10.05
CA LYS A 255 53.79 -13.32 -11.12
C LYS A 255 55.04 -12.44 -11.02
N ALA A 256 54.86 -11.13 -10.86
CA ALA A 256 55.98 -10.21 -10.69
C ALA A 256 56.81 -10.52 -9.43
N ILE A 257 56.17 -10.92 -8.33
CA ILE A 257 56.84 -11.34 -7.09
C ILE A 257 57.63 -12.65 -7.31
N LYS A 258 57.07 -13.63 -8.02
CA LYS A 258 57.79 -14.86 -8.40
C LYS A 258 59.04 -14.57 -9.22
N ASP A 259 58.97 -13.61 -10.14
CA ASP A 259 60.10 -13.25 -11.01
C ASP A 259 61.25 -12.56 -10.26
N ILE A 260 60.97 -11.91 -9.12
CA ILE A 260 61.97 -11.25 -8.26
C ILE A 260 62.36 -12.05 -7.01
N GLN A 261 61.89 -13.31 -6.88
CA GLN A 261 62.24 -14.13 -5.73
C GLN A 261 63.76 -14.33 -5.67
N PRO A 262 64.39 -14.04 -4.52
CA PRO A 262 65.81 -14.32 -4.36
C PRO A 262 66.06 -15.81 -4.57
N ARG A 263 67.10 -16.13 -5.32
CA ARG A 263 67.52 -17.51 -5.57
C ARG A 263 68.48 -17.97 -4.47
N ASN A 264 68.39 -19.22 -4.07
CA ASN A 264 69.33 -19.84 -3.14
C ASN A 264 70.69 -20.04 -3.84
N LEU A 265 71.67 -20.58 -3.09
CA LEU A 265 73.02 -20.83 -3.60
C LEU A 265 73.07 -21.85 -4.75
N GLU A 266 72.01 -22.64 -4.93
CA GLU A 266 71.85 -23.63 -6.00
C GLU A 266 71.11 -23.05 -7.23
N GLY A 267 70.73 -21.77 -7.18
CA GLY A 267 70.03 -21.08 -8.27
C GLY A 267 68.52 -21.31 -8.29
N GLU A 268 67.96 -22.04 -7.33
CA GLU A 268 66.53 -22.28 -7.18
C GLU A 268 65.86 -21.11 -6.46
N ALA A 269 64.63 -20.76 -6.84
CA ALA A 269 63.90 -19.69 -6.15
C ALA A 269 63.61 -20.09 -4.70
N ILE A 270 63.93 -19.22 -3.75
CA ILE A 270 63.60 -19.45 -2.33
C ILE A 270 62.08 -19.42 -2.18
N LEU A 271 61.51 -20.51 -1.70
CA LEU A 271 60.08 -20.65 -1.46
C LEU A 271 59.57 -19.53 -0.54
N MET A 272 58.53 -18.81 -0.98
CA MET A 272 57.87 -17.84 -0.12
C MET A 272 57.27 -18.54 1.12
N PRO A 273 57.35 -17.94 2.31
CA PRO A 273 56.71 -18.49 3.49
C PRO A 273 55.20 -18.71 3.26
N HIS A 274 54.65 -19.85 3.69
CA HIS A 274 53.24 -20.24 3.46
C HIS A 274 52.20 -19.21 3.95
N PHE A 275 52.55 -18.29 4.85
CA PHE A 275 51.67 -17.20 5.29
C PHE A 275 51.66 -15.98 4.35
N THR A 276 52.52 -15.95 3.33
CA THR A 276 52.60 -14.88 2.31
C THR A 276 52.05 -15.30 0.95
N GLY A 277 51.74 -16.59 0.75
CA GLY A 277 51.21 -17.14 -0.51
C GLY A 277 49.97 -17.98 -0.25
N VAL A 278 48.82 -17.50 -0.76
CA VAL A 278 47.54 -18.21 -0.78
C VAL A 278 47.62 -19.36 -1.79
N GLU A 279 48.14 -20.51 -1.36
CA GLU A 279 47.65 -21.82 -1.81
C GLU A 279 46.74 -22.37 -0.71
N MET A 280 45.66 -21.64 -0.42
CA MET A 280 44.43 -22.29 0.02
C MET A 280 43.51 -22.25 -1.18
N ASP A 281 43.07 -23.44 -1.63
CA ASP A 281 41.81 -23.56 -2.34
C ASP A 281 40.80 -22.63 -1.66
N LEU A 282 40.11 -21.82 -2.45
CA LEU A 282 39.12 -20.85 -1.99
C LEU A 282 38.03 -21.57 -1.17
N ILE A 283 38.28 -21.77 0.12
CA ILE A 283 37.22 -21.95 1.11
C ILE A 283 36.45 -20.62 1.07
N PRO A 284 35.15 -20.62 0.74
CA PRO A 284 34.37 -19.41 0.78
C PRO A 284 34.33 -18.93 2.23
N ILE A 285 35.17 -17.95 2.55
CA ILE A 285 35.11 -17.25 3.83
C ILE A 285 33.73 -16.62 3.86
N ALA A 286 32.91 -17.20 4.72
CA ALA A 286 31.55 -16.80 4.98
C ALA A 286 31.49 -15.28 5.21
N LYS A 287 30.43 -14.70 4.66
CA LYS A 287 29.99 -13.33 4.87
C LYS A 287 29.83 -13.05 6.36
N ASP A 288 30.87 -12.55 7.00
CA ASP A 288 30.74 -11.82 8.25
C ASP A 288 31.58 -10.54 8.17
N ARG A 289 30.99 -9.49 7.59
CA ARG A 289 31.53 -8.13 7.62
C ARG A 289 30.75 -7.32 8.64
N SER A 290 30.91 -7.67 9.91
CA SER A 290 30.45 -6.86 11.05
C SER A 290 31.59 -6.13 11.80
N HIS A 291 32.87 -6.31 11.41
CA HIS A 291 33.97 -5.59 12.04
C HIS A 291 35.06 -5.12 11.04
N LEU A 292 34.96 -3.87 10.56
CA LEU A 292 36.09 -2.92 10.45
C LEU A 292 35.63 -1.54 9.92
N ARG A 293 35.17 -0.67 10.82
CA ARG A 293 35.01 0.77 10.57
C ARG A 293 36.34 1.48 10.90
N VAL A 294 37.36 1.36 10.03
CA VAL A 294 38.69 2.01 10.24
C VAL A 294 38.99 3.13 9.23
N LYS A 295 38.02 3.55 8.41
CA LYS A 295 38.21 4.69 7.48
C LYS A 295 37.55 6.01 7.89
N LYS A 296 37.14 6.17 9.16
CA LYS A 296 36.57 7.44 9.68
C LYS A 296 37.36 8.11 10.82
N LEU A 297 38.54 7.58 11.17
CA LEU A 297 39.39 8.08 12.28
C LEU A 297 40.65 8.84 11.83
N LYS A 298 40.90 9.00 10.52
CA LYS A 298 42.03 9.79 10.00
C LYS A 298 41.68 11.21 9.54
N GLU A 299 40.40 11.54 9.37
CA GLU A 299 39.97 12.89 8.96
C GLU A 299 39.51 13.80 10.11
N LEU A 300 39.34 13.27 11.33
CA LEU A 300 38.96 14.07 12.51
C LEU A 300 40.15 14.52 13.39
N ARG A 301 41.39 14.42 12.89
CA ARG A 301 42.61 14.81 13.64
C ARG A 301 43.35 16.04 13.09
N LYS A 302 42.73 16.84 12.22
CA LYS A 302 43.27 18.13 11.81
C LYS A 302 42.20 19.22 11.91
N THR A 303 41.94 19.67 13.13
CA THR A 303 41.58 21.05 13.52
C THR A 303 40.96 21.00 14.92
N GLN A 304 41.76 21.29 15.95
CA GLN A 304 41.30 21.96 17.18
C GLN A 304 42.53 22.25 18.05
N THR A 305 42.94 23.51 18.04
CA THR A 305 43.77 24.12 19.08
C THR A 305 42.90 24.41 20.31
N PRO A 306 43.47 24.38 21.53
CA PRO A 306 42.69 24.37 22.77
C PRO A 306 42.34 25.78 23.25
N ARG A 307 41.13 25.96 23.80
CA ARG A 307 40.81 27.07 24.70
C ARG A 307 40.37 26.53 26.05
N ASN A 308 41.01 27.10 27.06
CA ASN A 308 40.86 26.88 28.49
C ASN A 308 39.41 26.95 28.97
N ILE A 309 39.08 26.05 29.89
CA ILE A 309 37.92 26.13 30.78
C ILE A 309 38.42 26.56 32.15
N ASN A 310 37.85 27.63 32.71
CA ASN A 310 37.85 27.88 34.14
C ASN A 310 36.40 27.97 34.63
N ASN A 311 36.17 27.28 35.74
CA ASN A 311 35.00 27.06 36.58
C ASN A 311 34.02 28.23 36.80
N SER A 312 32.72 27.92 36.94
CA SER A 312 31.94 27.92 38.21
C SER A 312 30.42 28.12 37.99
N ILE A 313 29.58 27.13 38.35
CA ILE A 313 28.58 27.04 39.45
C ILE A 313 27.46 28.14 39.55
N ILE A 314 26.20 27.68 39.67
CA ILE A 314 25.00 28.21 40.40
C ILE A 314 23.83 28.87 39.61
N SER A 315 22.70 28.14 39.61
CA SER A 315 21.25 28.44 39.85
C SER A 315 20.41 29.54 39.13
N VAL A 316 19.27 29.06 38.60
CA VAL A 316 17.85 29.45 38.90
C VAL A 316 17.32 30.86 38.53
N ASN A 317 16.45 30.84 37.49
CA ASN A 317 15.16 31.55 37.29
C ASN A 317 15.09 33.06 36.91
N PRO A 318 13.92 33.54 36.41
CA PRO A 318 13.84 34.30 35.15
C PRO A 318 13.29 35.72 35.33
N GLN A 319 13.47 36.61 34.34
CA GLN A 319 12.49 37.65 34.02
C GLN A 319 12.86 38.45 32.75
N GLN A 320 11.80 39.05 32.21
CA GLN A 320 11.65 39.85 31.00
C GLN A 320 12.48 41.15 31.03
N HIS A 321 12.92 41.66 29.87
CA HIS A 321 12.53 42.97 29.32
C HIS A 321 13.23 43.33 27.99
N THR A 322 12.38 43.83 27.08
CA THR A 322 12.52 44.83 26.00
C THR A 322 13.83 45.62 25.78
N ALA A 323 14.24 45.74 24.49
CA ALA A 323 14.67 46.95 23.72
C ALA A 323 15.60 46.50 22.57
N LYS A 324 15.24 46.69 21.28
CA LYS A 324 15.63 47.81 20.40
C LYS A 324 17.14 48.12 20.39
N ASP A 325 17.82 47.81 19.29
CA ASP A 325 18.40 48.81 18.37
C ASP A 325 19.07 48.14 17.14
N ASP A 326 18.78 48.74 16.00
CA ASP A 326 19.57 48.96 14.77
C ASP A 326 20.73 48.03 14.41
N MET A 327 20.64 47.44 13.21
CA MET A 327 21.79 47.42 12.30
C MET A 327 21.40 47.29 10.82
N GLU A 328 21.95 48.21 10.04
CA GLU A 328 21.83 48.39 8.61
C GLU A 328 22.44 47.25 7.77
N VAL A 329 21.77 47.02 6.63
CA VAL A 329 22.31 46.84 5.27
C VAL A 329 23.54 45.95 5.10
N ASN A 330 23.33 44.77 4.49
CA ASN A 330 24.18 44.35 3.37
C ASN A 330 23.40 43.55 2.33
N LYS A 331 23.41 44.11 1.11
CA LYS A 331 22.93 43.50 -0.14
C LYS A 331 24.01 42.55 -0.66
N SER A 332 23.65 41.34 -1.08
CA SER A 332 24.27 40.68 -2.25
C SER A 332 23.51 39.41 -2.67
N ASP A 333 22.84 39.57 -3.80
CA ASP A 333 22.58 38.63 -4.91
C ASP A 333 21.72 37.36 -4.79
N PRO A 334 20.93 37.09 -5.86
CA PRO A 334 19.89 36.08 -5.84
C PRO A 334 20.38 34.72 -6.31
N PHE A 335 19.96 33.69 -5.59
CA PHE A 335 19.99 32.30 -6.02
C PHE A 335 19.24 32.13 -7.35
N VAL A 336 19.99 31.80 -8.40
CA VAL A 336 19.45 31.22 -9.63
C VAL A 336 18.91 29.83 -9.29
N LYS A 337 17.59 29.72 -9.06
CA LYS A 337 16.90 28.43 -9.10
C LYS A 337 16.84 27.98 -10.56
N ARG A 338 17.63 26.96 -10.91
CA ARG A 338 17.37 26.14 -12.09
C ARG A 338 16.19 25.22 -11.75
N GLU A 339 15.00 25.61 -12.18
CA GLU A 339 13.88 24.68 -12.27
C GLU A 339 14.06 23.86 -13.55
N GLU A 340 14.57 22.63 -13.39
CA GLU A 340 14.51 21.63 -14.46
C GLU A 340 13.08 21.11 -14.54
N HIS A 341 12.34 21.59 -15.54
CA HIS A 341 11.07 21.01 -15.95
C HIS A 341 11.31 19.63 -16.59
N GLU A 342 11.39 18.58 -15.77
CA GLU A 342 11.17 17.22 -16.26
C GLU A 342 9.67 16.98 -16.40
N LYS A 343 9.17 16.98 -17.64
CA LYS A 343 7.87 16.39 -17.96
C LYS A 343 7.89 14.95 -17.49
N LEU A 344 6.93 14.54 -16.66
CA LEU A 344 6.62 13.13 -16.47
C LEU A 344 6.37 12.56 -17.86
N VAL A 345 7.32 11.79 -18.38
CA VAL A 345 6.98 10.78 -19.37
C VAL A 345 6.10 9.81 -18.61
N ASP A 346 4.83 9.72 -18.98
CA ASP A 346 3.95 8.63 -18.58
C ASP A 346 4.62 7.33 -18.98
N PHE A 347 5.42 6.80 -18.07
CA PHE A 347 5.90 5.44 -18.13
C PHE A 347 4.67 4.59 -17.87
N ASP A 348 4.00 4.19 -18.95
CA ASP A 348 3.02 3.12 -18.88
C ASP A 348 3.78 1.83 -18.58
N VAL A 349 4.11 1.64 -17.30
CA VAL A 349 4.86 0.49 -16.78
C VAL A 349 4.14 -0.80 -17.18
N LEU A 350 2.83 -0.76 -17.40
CA LEU A 350 2.04 -1.90 -17.89
C LEU A 350 2.39 -2.32 -19.33
N ASP A 351 2.78 -1.40 -20.21
CA ASP A 351 3.16 -1.70 -21.60
C ASP A 351 4.57 -2.30 -21.72
N TYR A 352 5.43 -2.07 -20.73
CA TYR A 352 6.74 -2.74 -20.60
C TYR A 352 6.70 -4.00 -19.72
N PHE A 353 5.55 -4.32 -19.13
CA PHE A 353 5.31 -5.53 -18.34
C PHE A 353 4.57 -6.69 -19.03
N PRO A 354 4.50 -6.84 -20.38
CA PRO A 354 3.90 -8.05 -20.95
C PRO A 354 4.71 -9.29 -20.56
N GLU A 355 6.02 -9.16 -20.28
CA GLU A 355 6.83 -10.28 -19.79
C GLU A 355 6.64 -10.59 -18.31
N GLY A 356 6.36 -9.62 -17.43
CA GLY A 356 6.12 -9.89 -16.01
C GLY A 356 4.76 -10.55 -15.76
N LEU A 357 3.70 -10.04 -16.39
CA LEU A 357 2.36 -10.64 -16.32
C LEU A 357 2.26 -11.93 -17.15
N SER A 358 2.92 -12.01 -18.31
CA SER A 358 3.03 -13.28 -19.03
C SER A 358 3.97 -14.27 -18.35
N PHE A 359 4.94 -13.85 -17.52
CA PHE A 359 5.74 -14.73 -16.67
C PHE A 359 4.91 -15.29 -15.52
N LEU A 360 4.01 -14.50 -14.92
CA LEU A 360 3.01 -14.98 -13.98
C LEU A 360 2.04 -15.97 -14.65
N GLN A 361 1.56 -15.68 -15.86
CA GLN A 361 0.72 -16.62 -16.64
C GLN A 361 1.50 -17.83 -17.18
N LYS A 362 2.79 -17.72 -17.50
CA LYS A 362 3.65 -18.82 -17.99
C LYS A 362 4.14 -19.71 -16.86
N LYS A 363 4.41 -19.20 -15.65
CA LYS A 363 4.66 -20.02 -14.45
C LYS A 363 3.39 -20.73 -13.99
N SER A 364 2.23 -20.06 -14.03
CA SER A 364 0.92 -20.68 -13.80
C SER A 364 0.66 -21.79 -14.83
N LYS A 365 0.84 -21.53 -16.14
CA LYS A 365 0.68 -22.54 -17.21
C LYS A 365 1.74 -23.65 -17.23
N ARG A 366 2.97 -23.41 -16.75
CA ARG A 366 4.02 -24.44 -16.64
C ARG A 366 3.89 -25.29 -15.38
N LYS A 367 3.19 -24.82 -14.33
CA LYS A 367 2.86 -25.61 -13.14
C LYS A 367 1.46 -26.23 -13.17
N SER A 368 0.53 -25.71 -13.97
CA SER A 368 -0.78 -26.35 -14.21
C SER A 368 -0.68 -27.66 -15.00
N ASN A 369 0.47 -27.96 -15.60
CA ASN A 369 0.78 -29.26 -16.20
C ASN A 369 1.42 -30.26 -15.22
N SER A 370 1.51 -29.93 -13.92
CA SER A 370 1.80 -30.89 -12.84
C SER A 370 0.68 -30.88 -11.81
N SER A 371 -0.40 -31.58 -12.14
CA SER A 371 -1.30 -32.33 -11.25
C SER A 371 -1.79 -31.63 -9.96
N ILE A 372 -2.89 -30.90 -10.06
CA ILE A 372 -3.96 -30.91 -9.04
C ILE A 372 -5.15 -31.61 -9.70
N SER A 373 -5.29 -32.91 -9.48
CA SER A 373 -6.47 -33.67 -9.89
C SER A 373 -7.58 -33.43 -8.87
N LEU A 374 -8.56 -32.60 -9.23
CA LEU A 374 -9.90 -32.68 -8.66
C LEU A 374 -10.54 -33.96 -9.22
N LEU A 375 -10.86 -34.91 -8.33
CA LEU A 375 -11.57 -36.15 -8.66
C LEU A 375 -13.06 -35.81 -8.87
N GLU A 376 -13.54 -35.93 -10.10
CA GLU A 376 -14.95 -36.18 -10.39
C GLU A 376 -15.23 -37.67 -10.15
N PHE A 377 -16.18 -37.98 -9.27
CA PHE A 377 -16.66 -39.35 -9.05
C PHE A 377 -17.94 -39.57 -9.87
N GLU A 378 -17.89 -40.54 -10.78
CA GLU A 378 -19.05 -41.15 -11.40
C GLU A 378 -19.83 -41.97 -10.34
N SER A 379 -21.12 -41.68 -10.20
CA SER A 379 -22.03 -42.40 -9.31
C SER A 379 -22.59 -43.64 -9.99
N GLY A 380 -22.20 -44.83 -9.51
CA GLY A 380 -22.83 -46.11 -9.83
C GLY A 380 -24.00 -46.44 -8.90
N ASP A 381 -25.08 -46.97 -9.50
CA ASP A 381 -26.36 -47.34 -8.91
C ASP A 381 -26.28 -48.41 -7.79
N VAL A 382 -26.86 -48.14 -6.60
CA VAL A 382 -27.79 -49.03 -5.85
C VAL A 382 -28.56 -48.19 -4.81
N GLU A 383 -29.70 -47.61 -5.18
CA GLU A 383 -30.83 -47.32 -4.26
C GLU A 383 -32.06 -46.82 -5.07
N LYS A 384 -32.63 -47.72 -5.87
CA LYS A 384 -33.85 -47.46 -6.67
C LYS A 384 -34.91 -48.53 -6.39
N SER A 385 -35.67 -48.35 -5.32
CA SER A 385 -36.99 -49.02 -5.22
C SER A 385 -38.05 -48.20 -4.49
N GLU A 386 -37.71 -47.31 -3.55
CA GLU A 386 -38.73 -46.52 -2.83
C GLU A 386 -38.91 -45.07 -3.30
N LYS A 387 -37.93 -44.48 -3.99
CA LYS A 387 -38.03 -43.10 -4.52
C LYS A 387 -38.78 -42.97 -5.86
N ARG A 388 -39.31 -44.07 -6.43
CA ARG A 388 -39.94 -44.08 -7.77
C ARG A 388 -41.43 -43.69 -7.81
N ARG A 389 -42.14 -43.60 -6.68
CA ARG A 389 -43.55 -43.19 -6.67
C ARG A 389 -43.77 -41.69 -6.41
N GLN A 390 -42.86 -40.98 -5.75
CA GLN A 390 -42.99 -39.54 -5.49
C GLN A 390 -42.27 -38.64 -6.50
N LYS A 391 -41.49 -39.22 -7.43
CA LYS A 391 -40.73 -38.47 -8.45
C LYS A 391 -41.53 -38.18 -9.72
N LYS A 392 -42.59 -38.96 -10.02
CA LYS A 392 -43.36 -38.81 -11.26
C LYS A 392 -44.23 -37.54 -11.28
N ASP A 393 -44.81 -37.15 -10.14
CA ASP A 393 -45.67 -35.97 -10.06
C ASP A 393 -44.88 -34.66 -9.94
N LYS A 394 -43.65 -34.70 -9.39
CA LYS A 394 -42.74 -33.55 -9.35
C LYS A 394 -42.08 -33.28 -10.70
N ASP A 395 -41.76 -34.32 -11.47
CA ASP A 395 -41.12 -34.17 -12.78
C ASP A 395 -42.08 -33.64 -13.87
N GLU A 396 -43.40 -33.84 -13.73
CA GLU A 396 -44.39 -33.22 -14.65
C GLU A 396 -44.60 -31.73 -14.35
N LYS A 397 -44.71 -31.33 -13.08
CA LYS A 397 -44.82 -29.92 -12.69
C LYS A 397 -43.56 -29.11 -13.06
N TYR A 398 -42.38 -29.71 -12.92
CA TYR A 398 -41.11 -29.07 -13.28
C TYR A 398 -40.93 -28.92 -14.81
N LYS A 399 -41.45 -29.85 -15.61
CA LYS A 399 -41.43 -29.73 -17.08
C LYS A 399 -42.37 -28.63 -17.59
N GLU A 400 -43.51 -28.43 -16.93
CA GLU A 400 -44.45 -27.36 -17.31
C GLU A 400 -43.91 -25.96 -16.95
N GLU A 401 -43.27 -25.82 -15.78
CA GLU A 401 -42.63 -24.56 -15.37
C GLU A 401 -41.39 -24.24 -16.22
N LYS A 402 -40.60 -25.25 -16.60
CA LYS A 402 -39.44 -25.08 -17.49
C LYS A 402 -39.86 -24.65 -18.91
N SER A 403 -40.94 -25.21 -19.44
CA SER A 403 -41.53 -24.82 -20.73
C SER A 403 -42.02 -23.36 -20.73
N LYS A 404 -42.60 -22.89 -19.62
CA LYS A 404 -43.03 -21.49 -19.46
C LYS A 404 -41.82 -20.54 -19.34
N GLY A 405 -40.76 -20.95 -18.64
CA GLY A 405 -39.51 -20.18 -18.55
C GLY A 405 -38.77 -20.04 -19.87
N GLU A 406 -38.68 -21.11 -20.67
CA GLU A 406 -37.99 -21.10 -21.96
C GLU A 406 -38.69 -20.20 -22.99
N LYS A 407 -40.04 -20.16 -23.01
CA LYS A 407 -40.79 -19.22 -23.85
C LYS A 407 -40.55 -17.76 -23.47
N LEU A 408 -40.47 -17.46 -22.17
CA LEU A 408 -40.25 -16.10 -21.68
C LEU A 408 -38.82 -15.59 -21.99
N ILE A 409 -37.84 -16.51 -21.98
CA ILE A 409 -36.45 -16.21 -22.37
C ILE A 409 -36.36 -15.99 -23.89
N GLU A 410 -37.09 -16.76 -24.70
CA GLU A 410 -37.12 -16.60 -26.15
C GLU A 410 -37.80 -15.28 -26.58
N GLU A 411 -38.86 -14.85 -25.89
CA GLU A 411 -39.49 -13.55 -26.11
C GLU A 411 -38.56 -12.38 -25.74
N LYS A 412 -37.90 -12.43 -24.58
CA LYS A 412 -36.90 -11.42 -24.18
C LYS A 412 -35.72 -11.35 -25.16
N SER A 413 -35.28 -12.50 -25.67
CA SER A 413 -34.23 -12.60 -26.69
C SER A 413 -34.62 -11.90 -28.00
N LYS A 414 -35.87 -12.08 -28.45
CA LYS A 414 -36.40 -11.43 -29.67
C LYS A 414 -36.54 -9.91 -29.49
N GLU A 415 -36.97 -9.47 -28.30
CA GLU A 415 -37.10 -8.05 -27.96
C GLU A 415 -35.73 -7.35 -27.87
N GLU A 416 -34.72 -8.02 -27.33
CA GLU A 416 -33.35 -7.49 -27.24
C GLU A 416 -32.68 -7.41 -28.61
N LYS A 417 -32.93 -8.39 -29.50
CA LYS A 417 -32.47 -8.34 -30.90
C LYS A 417 -33.08 -7.16 -31.66
N THR A 418 -34.37 -6.89 -31.47
CA THR A 418 -35.04 -5.73 -32.11
C THR A 418 -34.56 -4.39 -31.56
N LYS A 419 -34.26 -4.28 -30.25
CA LYS A 419 -33.60 -3.09 -29.67
C LYS A 419 -32.19 -2.86 -30.22
N LYS A 420 -31.39 -3.92 -30.34
CA LYS A 420 -30.03 -3.85 -30.95
C LYS A 420 -30.07 -3.45 -32.42
N GLU A 421 -31.06 -3.91 -33.18
CA GLU A 421 -31.22 -3.54 -34.59
C GLU A 421 -31.65 -2.06 -34.76
N LYS A 422 -32.54 -1.56 -33.90
CA LYS A 422 -32.91 -0.12 -33.90
C LYS A 422 -31.71 0.76 -33.57
N SER A 423 -30.91 0.41 -32.56
CA SER A 423 -29.69 1.14 -32.20
C SER A 423 -28.64 1.14 -33.32
N LYS A 424 -28.45 0.03 -34.04
CA LYS A 424 -27.56 -0.02 -35.22
C LYS A 424 -28.03 0.89 -36.36
N LYS A 425 -29.34 0.94 -36.63
CA LYS A 425 -29.90 1.83 -37.65
C LYS A 425 -29.75 3.31 -37.29
N GLU A 426 -29.86 3.66 -36.01
CA GLU A 426 -29.63 5.02 -35.52
C GLU A 426 -28.16 5.44 -35.65
N LYS A 427 -27.22 4.58 -35.24
CA LYS A 427 -25.78 4.84 -35.39
C LYS A 427 -25.36 5.02 -36.85
N GLN A 428 -25.88 4.20 -37.76
CA GLN A 428 -25.61 4.37 -39.20
C GLN A 428 -26.19 5.68 -39.77
N LYS A 429 -27.31 6.16 -39.24
CA LYS A 429 -27.91 7.43 -39.66
C LYS A 429 -27.08 8.62 -39.15
N GLU A 430 -26.52 8.51 -37.95
CA GLU A 430 -25.64 9.51 -37.36
C GLU A 430 -24.27 9.58 -38.05
N GLU A 431 -23.68 8.42 -38.42
CA GLU A 431 -22.43 8.37 -39.19
C GLU A 431 -22.58 9.01 -40.58
N LYS A 432 -23.67 8.72 -41.31
CA LYS A 432 -23.96 9.38 -42.59
C LYS A 432 -24.10 10.91 -42.45
N SER A 433 -24.71 11.38 -41.37
CA SER A 433 -24.80 12.82 -41.08
C SER A 433 -23.44 13.46 -40.80
N LYS A 434 -22.55 12.77 -40.07
CA LYS A 434 -21.18 13.23 -39.78
C LYS A 434 -20.31 13.23 -41.05
N GLU A 435 -20.50 12.27 -41.94
CA GLU A 435 -19.78 12.18 -43.21
C GLU A 435 -20.17 13.31 -44.19
N GLU A 436 -21.46 13.64 -44.31
CA GLU A 436 -21.93 14.79 -45.09
C GLU A 436 -21.39 16.13 -44.55
N LYS A 437 -21.25 16.28 -43.23
CA LYS A 437 -20.62 17.47 -42.62
C LYS A 437 -19.12 17.55 -42.90
N ARG A 438 -18.42 16.41 -42.95
CA ARG A 438 -16.98 16.33 -43.29
C ARG A 438 -16.71 16.63 -44.77
N GLU A 439 -17.60 16.23 -45.68
CA GLU A 439 -17.48 16.60 -47.10
C GLU A 439 -17.72 18.10 -47.34
N LYS A 440 -18.66 18.72 -46.62
CA LYS A 440 -18.90 20.17 -46.72
C LYS A 440 -17.73 21.00 -46.19
N THR A 441 -17.03 20.54 -45.15
CA THR A 441 -15.83 21.23 -44.63
C THR A 441 -14.59 21.04 -45.51
N LYS A 442 -14.43 19.88 -46.17
CA LYS A 442 -13.35 19.67 -47.15
C LYS A 442 -13.50 20.54 -48.41
N LYS A 443 -14.72 20.87 -48.84
CA LYS A 443 -14.95 21.81 -49.96
C LYS A 443 -14.67 23.28 -49.62
N HIS A 444 -14.63 23.65 -48.35
CA HIS A 444 -14.29 25.02 -47.95
C HIS A 444 -12.78 25.25 -47.79
N LYS A 445 -12.03 24.23 -47.33
CA LYS A 445 -10.56 24.32 -47.15
C LYS A 445 -9.75 24.34 -48.46
N SER A 446 -10.28 23.78 -49.55
CA SER A 446 -9.57 23.76 -50.85
C SER A 446 -9.63 25.09 -51.63
N LYS A 447 -10.30 26.12 -51.10
CA LYS A 447 -10.35 27.46 -51.71
C LYS A 447 -9.45 28.50 -51.03
N GLU A 448 -8.91 28.24 -49.83
CA GLU A 448 -8.03 29.18 -49.12
C GLU A 448 -6.53 28.98 -49.42
N ASP A 449 -6.10 27.78 -49.80
CA ASP A 449 -4.66 27.47 -50.00
C ASP A 449 -4.09 27.87 -51.38
N LYS A 450 -4.82 28.67 -52.18
CA LYS A 450 -4.35 29.16 -53.49
C LYS A 450 -3.95 30.65 -53.53
N ALA A 451 -3.90 31.34 -52.39
CA ALA A 451 -3.64 32.78 -52.35
C ALA A 451 -2.35 33.24 -51.65
N LYS A 452 -1.43 32.34 -51.24
CA LYS A 452 -0.17 32.75 -50.58
C LYS A 452 1.05 31.93 -51.03
N SER A 453 1.56 32.21 -52.23
CA SER A 453 2.98 31.94 -52.55
C SER A 453 3.44 32.74 -53.78
N LYS A 454 3.65 34.04 -53.60
CA LYS A 454 4.58 34.82 -54.45
C LYS A 454 5.31 35.78 -53.51
N ASP A 455 6.61 35.90 -53.76
CA ASP A 455 7.59 36.83 -53.16
C ASP A 455 8.58 36.13 -52.21
N ASP A 456 9.66 35.59 -52.78
CA ASP A 456 11.00 36.18 -52.61
C ASP A 456 12.08 35.32 -53.29
N LYS A 457 12.75 35.93 -54.28
CA LYS A 457 14.04 35.51 -54.85
C LYS A 457 14.88 36.77 -54.99
N THR A 458 16.09 36.79 -54.43
CA THR A 458 17.27 37.37 -55.12
C THR A 458 18.60 37.15 -54.37
N LYS A 459 19.64 36.89 -55.20
CA LYS A 459 21.07 37.26 -55.09
C LYS A 459 22.11 36.29 -54.46
N ASP A 460 22.72 35.50 -55.35
CA ASP A 460 24.08 35.63 -55.94
C ASP A 460 25.36 35.80 -55.09
N ASP A 461 26.27 34.83 -55.36
CA ASP A 461 27.69 34.91 -55.74
C ASP A 461 28.80 35.45 -54.81
N LYS A 462 29.81 34.58 -54.53
CA LYS A 462 31.20 34.71 -55.07
C LYS A 462 32.15 33.53 -54.72
N LYS A 463 32.71 32.95 -55.79
CA LYS A 463 34.10 32.48 -56.08
C LYS A 463 35.22 33.03 -55.14
N ASN A 464 36.42 32.47 -54.93
CA ASN A 464 37.25 31.46 -55.62
C ASN A 464 38.59 31.18 -54.87
N ASP A 465 39.28 30.11 -55.29
CA ASP A 465 40.75 29.91 -55.47
C ASP A 465 41.71 29.39 -54.36
N ASN A 466 42.30 28.22 -54.69
CA ASN A 466 43.71 27.75 -54.62
C ASN A 466 44.51 27.90 -53.29
N GLU A 467 45.40 27.00 -52.85
CA GLU A 467 46.43 26.27 -53.60
C GLU A 467 47.10 25.13 -52.77
N ASN A 468 47.91 24.33 -53.46
CA ASN A 468 48.60 23.07 -53.11
C ASN A 468 49.50 23.01 -51.85
N GLY A 469 49.71 21.78 -51.36
CA GLY A 469 51.08 21.28 -51.16
C GLY A 469 51.42 20.43 -49.93
N LYS A 470 51.45 19.10 -50.13
CA LYS A 470 52.37 18.09 -49.52
C LYS A 470 52.57 18.06 -47.98
N GLU A 471 52.08 17.00 -47.35
CA GLU A 471 52.94 16.05 -46.61
C GLU A 471 52.15 14.81 -46.13
N GLN A 472 52.47 13.66 -46.74
CA GLN A 472 52.14 12.34 -46.23
C GLN A 472 53.29 11.86 -45.34
N LYS A 473 53.03 11.66 -44.04
CA LYS A 473 53.56 10.57 -43.19
C LYS A 473 53.22 10.83 -41.71
N SER A 474 52.09 10.30 -41.25
CA SER A 474 51.82 9.97 -39.83
C SER A 474 50.34 9.59 -39.57
N LYS A 475 49.70 8.84 -40.48
CA LYS A 475 48.35 8.29 -40.26
C LYS A 475 48.43 6.82 -39.85
N SER A 476 48.86 6.54 -38.62
CA SER A 476 48.60 5.23 -38.00
C SER A 476 48.50 5.23 -36.47
N LYS A 477 48.91 6.29 -35.75
CA LYS A 477 48.72 6.38 -34.29
C LYS A 477 47.48 7.17 -33.82
N SER A 478 46.88 8.01 -34.66
CA SER A 478 45.72 8.83 -34.24
C SER A 478 44.36 8.13 -34.32
N LYS A 479 44.25 7.01 -35.07
CA LYS A 479 43.00 6.22 -35.14
C LYS A 479 42.77 5.35 -33.91
N GLU A 480 43.82 4.91 -33.23
CA GLU A 480 43.71 4.09 -32.02
C GLU A 480 43.36 4.93 -30.77
N GLU A 481 43.85 6.17 -30.72
CA GLU A 481 43.53 7.12 -29.66
C GLU A 481 42.16 7.78 -29.85
N GLN A 482 41.73 8.02 -31.10
CA GLN A 482 40.35 8.43 -31.41
C GLN A 482 39.33 7.29 -31.20
N THR A 483 39.71 6.02 -31.37
CA THR A 483 38.82 4.89 -31.02
C THR A 483 38.80 4.60 -29.51
N ARG A 484 39.87 4.89 -28.76
CA ARG A 484 39.84 4.88 -27.29
C ARG A 484 38.97 6.00 -26.71
N LYS A 485 39.03 7.23 -27.26
CA LYS A 485 38.12 8.33 -26.86
C LYS A 485 36.67 8.13 -27.32
N LYS A 486 36.41 7.45 -28.45
CA LYS A 486 35.05 7.04 -28.85
C LYS A 486 34.49 5.86 -28.05
N LYS A 487 35.32 5.00 -27.47
CA LYS A 487 34.85 3.90 -26.61
C LYS A 487 34.56 4.35 -25.18
N SER A 488 35.19 5.41 -24.67
CA SER A 488 34.81 5.99 -23.38
C SER A 488 33.50 6.79 -23.42
N SER A 489 33.09 7.30 -24.59
CA SER A 489 31.81 8.03 -24.74
C SER A 489 30.59 7.16 -25.02
N ILE A 490 30.77 5.83 -25.16
CA ILE A 490 29.65 4.88 -25.35
C ILE A 490 29.06 4.44 -24.00
N PHE A 491 29.75 4.72 -22.88
CA PHE A 491 29.25 4.50 -21.53
C PHE A 491 28.66 5.75 -20.86
N ASP A 492 28.56 6.88 -21.58
CA ASP A 492 27.67 8.00 -21.22
C ASP A 492 26.21 7.68 -21.58
N SER A 493 25.79 6.42 -21.40
CA SER A 493 24.37 6.11 -21.26
C SER A 493 23.92 6.70 -19.93
N LYS A 494 23.60 8.00 -19.94
CA LYS A 494 22.84 8.68 -18.89
C LYS A 494 21.71 7.73 -18.51
N GLN A 495 21.91 7.07 -17.37
CA GLN A 495 21.10 5.95 -16.96
C GLN A 495 19.65 6.43 -16.81
N ILE A 496 18.75 5.78 -17.54
CA ILE A 496 17.29 5.93 -17.40
C ILE A 496 16.88 5.20 -16.11
N TYR A 497 17.46 5.59 -14.97
CA TYR A 497 17.03 5.09 -13.68
C TYR A 497 16.45 6.25 -12.87
N PRO A 498 15.28 6.05 -12.24
CA PRO A 498 14.78 7.02 -11.30
C PRO A 498 15.83 7.23 -10.20
N SER A 499 16.05 8.48 -9.83
CA SER A 499 16.88 8.81 -8.66
C SER A 499 16.30 8.17 -7.40
N LEU A 500 17.14 7.96 -6.38
CA LEU A 500 16.68 7.42 -5.09
C LEU A 500 15.57 8.29 -4.48
N ASP A 501 15.62 9.61 -4.69
CA ASP A 501 14.58 10.54 -4.24
C ASP A 501 13.26 10.33 -4.99
N LYS A 502 13.30 10.05 -6.29
CA LYS A 502 12.11 9.71 -7.08
C LYS A 502 11.46 8.40 -6.58
N LEU A 503 12.27 7.39 -6.25
CA LEU A 503 11.77 6.14 -5.65
C LEU A 503 11.11 6.38 -4.28
N ARG A 504 11.70 7.25 -3.44
CA ARG A 504 11.11 7.63 -2.14
C ARG A 504 9.80 8.38 -2.31
N ILE A 505 9.71 9.28 -3.28
CA ILE A 505 8.46 9.99 -3.61
C ILE A 505 7.40 8.97 -4.03
N TRP A 506 7.72 8.01 -4.89
CA TRP A 506 6.79 6.96 -5.29
C TRP A 506 6.32 6.11 -4.10
N GLU A 507 7.25 5.69 -3.23
CA GLU A 507 6.92 4.93 -2.03
C GLU A 507 6.00 5.72 -1.08
N MET A 508 6.28 7.02 -0.90
CA MET A 508 5.45 7.93 -0.11
C MET A 508 4.05 8.09 -0.70
N LYS A 509 3.93 8.30 -2.02
CA LYS A 509 2.63 8.39 -2.71
C LYS A 509 1.83 7.10 -2.56
N SER A 510 2.45 5.94 -2.79
CA SER A 510 1.82 4.64 -2.56
C SER A 510 1.34 4.48 -1.11
N TYR A 511 2.15 4.92 -0.13
CA TYR A 511 1.79 4.88 1.28
C TYR A 511 0.59 5.79 1.61
N MET A 512 0.56 7.02 1.09
CA MET A 512 -0.56 7.94 1.31
C MET A 512 -1.87 7.41 0.71
N LEU A 513 -1.82 6.83 -0.48
CA LEU A 513 -2.99 6.25 -1.14
C LEU A 513 -3.50 5.02 -0.39
N ILE A 514 -2.63 4.11 0.06
CA ILE A 514 -3.08 2.94 0.83
C ILE A 514 -3.59 3.32 2.23
N ALA A 515 -3.00 4.35 2.85
CA ALA A 515 -3.48 4.87 4.13
C ALA A 515 -4.87 5.50 4.01
N LEU A 516 -5.15 6.17 2.88
CA LEU A 516 -6.49 6.67 2.54
C LEU A 516 -7.48 5.51 2.40
N VAL A 517 -7.12 4.46 1.65
CA VAL A 517 -7.95 3.23 1.54
C VAL A 517 -8.22 2.63 2.92
N ARG A 518 -7.21 2.56 3.80
CA ARG A 518 -7.39 2.05 5.16
C ARG A 518 -8.34 2.92 5.99
N SER A 519 -8.22 4.24 5.92
CA SER A 519 -9.11 5.15 6.67
C SER A 519 -10.55 4.90 6.30
N ILE A 520 -10.83 4.86 4.99
CA ILE A 520 -12.19 4.65 4.48
C ILE A 520 -12.74 3.29 4.93
N LEU A 521 -11.93 2.24 4.88
CA LEU A 521 -12.29 0.91 5.38
C LEU A 521 -12.53 0.85 6.90
N SER A 522 -11.92 1.76 7.66
CA SER A 522 -12.09 1.80 9.11
C SER A 522 -13.32 2.60 9.52
N ASP A 523 -13.68 3.61 8.73
CA ASP A 523 -14.78 4.54 9.02
C ASP A 523 -16.14 4.02 8.53
N ASP A 524 -16.16 3.16 7.50
CA ASP A 524 -17.38 2.71 6.85
C ASP A 524 -17.56 1.19 6.93
N SER A 525 -18.36 0.74 7.91
CA SER A 525 -18.75 -0.67 8.06
C SER A 525 -19.65 -1.18 6.94
N GLU A 526 -20.23 -0.28 6.12
CA GLU A 526 -21.16 -0.64 5.02
C GLU A 526 -20.44 -0.95 3.70
N ILE A 527 -19.12 -0.82 3.62
CA ILE A 527 -18.34 -1.28 2.47
C ILE A 527 -18.32 -2.81 2.47
N ASN A 528 -19.40 -3.38 1.94
CA ASN A 528 -19.68 -4.81 1.92
C ASN A 528 -18.63 -5.63 1.17
N GLU A 529 -18.62 -6.95 1.40
CA GLU A 529 -17.76 -7.90 0.69
C GLU A 529 -17.86 -7.79 -0.84
N GLU A 530 -19.03 -7.42 -1.38
CA GLU A 530 -19.28 -7.25 -2.81
C GLU A 530 -18.45 -6.11 -3.42
N PHE A 531 -18.11 -5.10 -2.61
CA PHE A 531 -17.21 -4.03 -3.03
C PHE A 531 -15.78 -4.56 -3.29
N TRP A 532 -15.36 -5.55 -2.50
CA TRP A 532 -14.01 -6.12 -2.51
C TRP A 532 -13.93 -7.44 -3.27
N ASP A 533 -14.06 -7.31 -4.59
CA ASP A 533 -13.85 -8.43 -5.51
C ASP A 533 -12.41 -8.97 -5.50
N ASP A 534 -12.25 -10.17 -6.07
CA ASP A 534 -10.95 -10.85 -6.18
C ASP A 534 -9.91 -10.05 -7.00
N SER A 535 -10.33 -9.14 -7.88
CA SER A 535 -9.41 -8.30 -8.67
C SER A 535 -8.76 -7.23 -7.79
N LYS A 536 -9.53 -6.57 -6.91
CA LYS A 536 -8.99 -5.59 -5.95
C LYS A 536 -8.10 -6.27 -4.92
N LEU A 537 -8.52 -7.41 -4.39
CA LEU A 537 -7.69 -8.21 -3.48
C LEU A 537 -6.38 -8.65 -4.15
N LYS A 538 -6.43 -9.06 -5.42
CA LYS A 538 -5.24 -9.40 -6.21
C LYS A 538 -4.27 -8.23 -6.35
N LEU A 539 -4.76 -7.01 -6.63
CA LEU A 539 -3.91 -5.81 -6.70
C LEU A 539 -3.24 -5.52 -5.35
N LEU A 540 -3.98 -5.64 -4.24
CA LEU A 540 -3.41 -5.48 -2.91
C LEU A 540 -2.34 -6.53 -2.60
N LEU A 541 -2.57 -7.80 -2.95
CA LEU A 541 -1.59 -8.87 -2.78
C LEU A 541 -0.31 -8.59 -3.59
N ILE A 542 -0.44 -8.12 -4.84
CA ILE A 542 0.70 -7.66 -5.65
C ILE A 542 1.44 -6.54 -4.91
N CYS A 543 0.73 -5.52 -4.46
CA CYS A 543 1.36 -4.40 -3.75
C CYS A 543 2.11 -4.88 -2.50
N GLY A 544 1.51 -5.73 -1.68
CA GLY A 544 2.10 -6.20 -0.43
C GLY A 544 3.35 -7.06 -0.65
N ILE A 545 3.30 -7.97 -1.63
CA ILE A 545 4.39 -8.91 -1.92
C ILE A 545 5.60 -8.23 -2.56
N TYR A 546 5.36 -7.35 -3.54
CA TYR A 546 6.42 -6.66 -4.29
C TYR A 546 6.90 -5.38 -3.61
N SER A 547 6.31 -4.98 -2.48
CA SER A 547 6.90 -3.96 -1.62
C SER A 547 8.24 -4.43 -1.02
N ASN A 548 9.14 -3.47 -0.78
CA ASN A 548 10.43 -3.73 -0.13
C ASN A 548 10.20 -4.39 1.26
N ASP A 549 11.01 -5.40 1.57
CA ASP A 549 10.94 -6.19 2.81
C ASP A 549 10.95 -5.34 4.10
N GLN A 550 11.58 -4.17 4.05
CA GLN A 550 11.72 -3.23 5.17
C GLN A 550 10.73 -2.06 5.10
N SER A 551 9.91 -2.00 4.04
CA SER A 551 9.01 -0.87 3.83
C SER A 551 7.78 -0.94 4.73
N ARG A 552 7.42 0.21 5.32
CA ARG A 552 6.14 0.41 6.02
C ARG A 552 4.95 0.26 5.09
N LEU A 553 5.14 0.45 3.79
CA LEU A 553 4.11 0.26 2.77
C LEU A 553 3.55 -1.17 2.80
N SER A 554 4.44 -2.17 2.87
CA SER A 554 4.03 -3.58 2.93
C SER A 554 3.15 -3.87 4.15
N ALA A 555 3.51 -3.30 5.31
CA ALA A 555 2.76 -3.46 6.55
C ALA A 555 1.36 -2.84 6.43
N GLU A 556 1.28 -1.64 5.85
CA GLU A 556 0.00 -0.95 5.66
C GLU A 556 -0.91 -1.69 4.68
N ILE A 557 -0.35 -2.22 3.58
CA ILE A 557 -1.11 -3.00 2.60
C ILE A 557 -1.65 -4.29 3.23
N PHE A 558 -0.85 -5.02 4.00
CA PHE A 558 -1.33 -6.24 4.64
C PHE A 558 -2.34 -5.97 5.75
N LYS A 559 -2.28 -4.82 6.43
CA LYS A 559 -3.37 -4.39 7.32
C LYS A 559 -4.66 -4.15 6.55
N VAL A 560 -4.61 -3.46 5.40
CA VAL A 560 -5.78 -3.27 4.53
C VAL A 560 -6.36 -4.61 4.07
N ILE A 561 -5.51 -5.56 3.67
CA ILE A 561 -5.96 -6.90 3.31
C ILE A 561 -6.63 -7.59 4.49
N GLN A 562 -6.08 -7.50 5.70
CA GLN A 562 -6.70 -8.09 6.89
C GLN A 562 -8.07 -7.49 7.21
N LEU A 563 -8.24 -6.17 7.05
CA LEU A 563 -9.55 -5.52 7.21
C LEU A 563 -10.57 -6.07 6.18
N ILE A 564 -10.16 -6.20 4.92
CA ILE A 564 -11.02 -6.71 3.84
C ILE A 564 -11.39 -8.18 4.02
N LEU A 565 -10.43 -9.01 4.46
CA LEU A 565 -10.67 -10.43 4.69
C LEU A 565 -11.51 -10.69 5.94
N GLY A 566 -11.59 -9.71 6.86
CA GLY A 566 -12.36 -9.78 8.08
C GLY A 566 -11.92 -10.90 9.03
N GLU A 567 -12.79 -11.21 9.99
CA GLU A 567 -12.65 -12.41 10.83
C GLU A 567 -13.46 -13.61 10.29
N GLU A 568 -14.21 -13.40 9.22
CA GLU A 568 -15.14 -14.36 8.64
C GLU A 568 -14.46 -15.49 7.85
N LYS A 569 -15.26 -16.52 7.55
CA LYS A 569 -14.86 -17.69 6.76
C LYS A 569 -14.49 -17.27 5.34
N LEU A 570 -13.20 -17.26 5.05
CA LEU A 570 -12.67 -17.02 3.71
C LEU A 570 -13.34 -17.93 2.67
N SER A 571 -13.91 -17.32 1.63
CA SER A 571 -14.47 -18.04 0.48
C SER A 571 -13.39 -18.90 -0.20
N LYS A 572 -13.81 -19.99 -0.86
CA LYS A 572 -12.89 -20.89 -1.58
C LYS A 572 -12.08 -20.14 -2.64
N SER A 573 -12.68 -19.16 -3.33
CA SER A 573 -12.00 -18.33 -4.33
C SER A 573 -10.87 -17.51 -3.71
N ARG A 574 -11.16 -16.79 -2.61
CA ARG A 574 -10.16 -15.97 -1.89
C ARG A 574 -9.04 -16.84 -1.30
N LYS A 575 -9.35 -18.02 -0.76
CA LYS A 575 -8.33 -18.99 -0.29
C LYS A 575 -7.39 -19.42 -1.42
N ASN A 576 -7.94 -19.74 -2.60
CA ASN A 576 -7.13 -20.12 -3.75
C ASN A 576 -6.25 -18.96 -4.23
N LEU A 577 -6.79 -17.73 -4.26
CA LEU A 577 -6.04 -16.55 -4.62
C LEU A 577 -4.86 -16.32 -3.65
N ILE A 578 -5.11 -16.38 -2.34
CA ILE A 578 -4.04 -16.26 -1.32
C ILE A 578 -2.99 -17.37 -1.52
N TYR A 579 -3.42 -18.60 -1.81
CA TYR A 579 -2.52 -19.71 -2.07
C TYR A 579 -1.63 -19.47 -3.30
N ASP A 580 -2.19 -18.97 -4.40
CA ASP A 580 -1.43 -18.64 -5.61
C ASP A 580 -0.35 -17.57 -5.36
N PHE A 581 -0.64 -16.62 -4.48
CA PHE A 581 0.29 -15.55 -4.11
C PHE A 581 1.31 -15.97 -3.04
N SER A 582 0.98 -16.98 -2.23
CA SER A 582 1.85 -17.48 -1.15
C SER A 582 3.20 -18.02 -1.63
N GLN A 583 3.32 -18.39 -2.91
CA GLN A 583 4.59 -18.83 -3.51
C GLN A 583 5.60 -17.69 -3.73
N PHE A 584 5.18 -16.43 -3.63
CA PHE A 584 6.04 -15.25 -3.84
C PHE A 584 6.52 -14.61 -2.54
N ILE A 585 5.99 -15.06 -1.39
CA ILE A 585 6.49 -14.67 -0.08
C ILE A 585 7.30 -15.81 0.51
N HIS A 586 8.49 -15.51 1.03
CA HIS A 586 9.37 -16.51 1.63
C HIS A 586 9.58 -16.17 3.11
N PHE A 587 8.95 -16.92 4.01
CA PHE A 587 9.17 -16.78 5.44
C PHE A 587 10.50 -17.44 5.84
N ASN A 588 11.41 -16.67 6.42
CA ASN A 588 12.71 -17.13 6.87
C ASN A 588 12.92 -16.76 8.35
N PRO A 589 12.92 -17.75 9.28
CA PRO A 589 13.04 -17.48 10.70
C PRO A 589 14.41 -16.90 11.10
N ARG A 590 15.43 -17.02 10.24
CA ARG A 590 16.77 -16.46 10.47
C ARG A 590 16.93 -15.02 10.00
N ASN A 591 16.00 -14.51 9.20
CA ASN A 591 16.03 -13.15 8.68
C ASN A 591 14.61 -12.60 8.58
N VAL A 592 14.02 -12.35 9.75
CA VAL A 592 12.65 -11.87 9.88
C VAL A 592 12.57 -10.41 9.43
N THR A 593 11.66 -10.13 8.50
CA THR A 593 11.46 -8.77 7.96
C THR A 593 10.09 -8.22 8.37
N PRO A 594 9.92 -6.88 8.44
CA PRO A 594 8.61 -6.26 8.66
C PRO A 594 7.51 -6.75 7.70
N LYS A 595 7.88 -6.99 6.43
CA LYS A 595 6.98 -7.59 5.45
C LYS A 595 6.50 -8.98 5.87
N MET A 596 7.39 -9.85 6.32
CA MET A 596 7.01 -11.19 6.80
C MET A 596 6.08 -11.09 8.01
N ILE A 597 6.40 -10.25 8.99
CA ILE A 597 5.57 -10.07 10.19
C ILE A 597 4.14 -9.63 9.82
N SER A 598 4.02 -8.70 8.88
CA SER A 598 2.73 -8.13 8.47
C SER A 598 1.93 -9.06 7.57
N ALA A 599 2.61 -9.86 6.75
CA ALA A 599 1.98 -10.85 5.87
C ALA A 599 1.57 -12.13 6.61
N PHE A 600 2.18 -12.42 7.76
CA PHE A 600 1.97 -13.65 8.51
C PHE A 600 0.48 -13.98 8.78
N PRO A 601 -0.38 -13.03 9.23
CA PRO A 601 -1.80 -13.29 9.44
C PRO A 601 -2.59 -13.75 8.21
N ILE A 602 -2.09 -13.48 7.01
CA ILE A 602 -2.78 -13.80 5.76
C ILE A 602 -2.31 -15.15 5.23
N PHE A 603 -1.02 -15.46 5.36
CA PHE A 603 -0.40 -16.63 4.72
C PHE A 603 -0.10 -17.79 5.68
N TRP A 604 -0.43 -17.69 6.98
CA TRP A 604 -0.03 -18.66 8.00
C TRP A 604 -0.35 -20.13 7.66
N PHE A 605 -1.46 -20.37 6.96
CA PHE A 605 -1.94 -21.72 6.60
C PHE A 605 -1.41 -22.21 5.24
N CYS A 606 -0.73 -21.38 4.45
CA CYS A 606 -0.34 -21.71 3.09
C CYS A 606 0.90 -22.62 3.05
N ARG A 607 0.71 -23.87 2.62
CA ARG A 607 1.79 -24.87 2.52
C ARG A 607 2.48 -24.80 1.17
N ASN A 608 3.81 -24.63 1.15
CA ASN A 608 4.58 -24.49 -0.10
C ASN A 608 5.89 -25.25 -0.10
N GLU A 609 6.31 -25.69 -1.30
CA GLU A 609 7.55 -26.46 -1.50
C GLU A 609 8.81 -25.77 -0.98
N GLN A 610 8.85 -24.45 -1.02
CA GLN A 610 9.97 -23.64 -0.53
C GLN A 610 10.26 -23.80 0.98
N TYR A 611 9.31 -24.33 1.74
CA TYR A 611 9.46 -24.54 3.19
C TYR A 611 9.93 -25.94 3.56
N GLY A 612 10.20 -26.80 2.57
CA GLY A 612 10.62 -28.18 2.80
C GLY A 612 9.44 -29.13 3.01
N LYS A 613 9.74 -30.42 2.89
CA LYS A 613 8.75 -31.51 2.98
C LYS A 613 8.58 -31.96 4.42
N ILE A 614 7.34 -32.13 4.83
CA ILE A 614 6.98 -32.80 6.08
C ILE A 614 7.03 -34.31 5.85
N LYS A 615 7.53 -35.05 6.85
CA LYS A 615 7.34 -36.51 6.87
C LYS A 615 5.85 -36.81 6.91
N LYS A 616 5.37 -37.72 6.05
CA LYS A 616 3.96 -38.09 6.00
C LYS A 616 3.49 -38.52 7.38
N VAL A 617 2.48 -37.83 7.90
CA VAL A 617 1.75 -38.22 9.10
C VAL A 617 0.57 -39.07 8.65
N ASN A 618 0.38 -40.20 9.30
CA ASN A 618 -0.68 -41.14 8.96
C ASN A 618 -1.91 -40.81 9.80
N PHE A 619 -2.87 -40.06 9.23
CA PHE A 619 -4.14 -39.72 9.91
C PHE A 619 -5.15 -40.88 9.82
N LYS A 620 -4.72 -42.12 10.11
CA LYS A 620 -5.58 -43.32 9.99
C LYS A 620 -6.77 -43.29 10.94
N ASP A 621 -6.65 -42.57 12.04
CA ASP A 621 -7.64 -42.58 13.12
C ASP A 621 -8.60 -41.37 13.06
N TYR A 622 -8.54 -40.55 12.01
CA TYR A 622 -9.50 -39.45 11.84
C TYR A 622 -10.79 -39.96 11.18
N PRO A 623 -11.98 -39.74 11.79
CA PRO A 623 -13.23 -40.32 11.29
C PRO A 623 -13.62 -39.77 9.91
N GLY A 624 -14.01 -40.69 9.02
CA GLY A 624 -14.58 -40.45 7.69
C GLY A 624 -13.61 -40.72 6.54
N LYS A 625 -13.85 -41.84 5.82
CA LYS A 625 -13.16 -42.36 4.62
C LYS A 625 -11.64 -42.27 4.62
N GLU A 626 -10.99 -43.44 4.49
CA GLU A 626 -9.56 -43.63 4.22
C GLU A 626 -9.10 -42.88 2.96
N SER A 627 -9.00 -41.56 3.03
CA SER A 627 -8.27 -40.79 2.04
C SER A 627 -6.81 -40.96 2.41
N ASN A 628 -6.18 -41.95 1.79
CA ASN A 628 -4.72 -42.04 1.72
C ASN A 628 -4.22 -40.73 1.11
N TYR A 629 -3.98 -39.70 1.94
CA TYR A 629 -3.38 -38.43 1.56
C TYR A 629 -1.93 -38.73 1.17
N SER A 630 -1.76 -39.21 -0.05
CA SER A 630 -0.48 -39.65 -0.59
C SER A 630 0.34 -38.49 -1.17
N GLY A 631 -0.16 -37.26 -1.08
CA GLY A 631 0.50 -36.04 -1.53
C GLY A 631 1.78 -35.70 -0.76
N LYS A 632 2.69 -34.98 -1.42
CA LYS A 632 3.82 -34.32 -0.75
C LYS A 632 3.25 -33.23 0.16
N VAL A 633 3.44 -33.37 1.48
CA VAL A 633 3.04 -32.34 2.44
C VAL A 633 4.23 -31.40 2.67
N TYR A 634 3.98 -30.11 2.62
CA TYR A 634 4.99 -29.07 2.87
C TYR A 634 4.69 -28.31 4.16
N HIS A 635 5.73 -27.71 4.74
CA HIS A 635 5.57 -26.76 5.83
C HIS A 635 4.81 -25.50 5.35
N SER A 636 4.22 -24.81 6.31
CA SER A 636 3.48 -23.56 6.27
C SER A 636 4.24 -22.51 7.08
N PRO A 637 3.96 -21.21 6.88
CA PRO A 637 4.59 -20.16 7.66
C PRO A 637 4.41 -20.33 9.18
N LEU A 638 3.27 -20.87 9.66
CA LEU A 638 3.05 -21.12 11.09
C LEU A 638 4.15 -22.02 11.68
N GLU A 639 4.50 -23.10 10.98
CA GLU A 639 5.55 -24.02 11.42
C GLU A 639 6.95 -23.43 11.20
N VAL A 640 7.19 -22.80 10.04
CA VAL A 640 8.51 -22.23 9.70
C VAL A 640 8.91 -21.11 10.65
N MET A 641 7.93 -20.30 11.09
CA MET A 641 8.16 -19.15 11.96
C MET A 641 8.04 -19.49 13.45
N THR A 642 7.77 -20.75 13.82
CA THR A 642 7.72 -21.17 15.23
C THR A 642 8.98 -20.79 16.03
N PRO A 643 10.22 -20.91 15.51
CA PRO A 643 11.41 -20.47 16.25
C PRO A 643 11.41 -18.99 16.62
N VAL A 644 10.85 -18.15 15.74
CA VAL A 644 10.77 -16.70 15.93
C VAL A 644 9.88 -16.38 17.13
N PHE A 645 8.76 -17.10 17.28
CA PHE A 645 7.84 -16.93 18.40
C PHE A 645 8.51 -17.19 19.75
N PHE A 646 9.37 -18.21 19.79
CA PHE A 646 10.10 -18.65 20.98
C PHE A 646 11.44 -17.91 21.21
N THR A 647 11.70 -16.83 20.49
CA THR A 647 12.88 -15.99 20.76
C THR A 647 12.77 -15.29 22.12
N GLU A 648 13.92 -15.15 22.77
CA GLU A 648 14.05 -14.56 24.10
C GLU A 648 15.25 -13.60 24.12
N PRO A 649 15.04 -12.28 24.19
CA PRO A 649 13.74 -11.57 24.21
C PRO A 649 12.95 -11.73 22.90
N PRO A 650 11.64 -11.39 22.87
CA PRO A 650 10.84 -11.49 21.66
C PRO A 650 11.41 -10.59 20.55
N LEU A 651 11.57 -11.14 19.34
CA LEU A 651 12.02 -10.35 18.18
C LEU A 651 10.99 -9.29 17.75
N SER A 652 9.71 -9.56 17.93
CA SER A 652 8.62 -8.62 17.63
C SER A 652 7.35 -8.99 18.39
N ASP A 653 6.89 -8.07 19.24
CA ASP A 653 5.62 -8.25 19.96
C ASP A 653 4.43 -8.34 19.00
N VAL A 654 4.44 -7.54 17.93
CA VAL A 654 3.40 -7.57 16.88
C VAL A 654 3.34 -8.96 16.22
N PHE A 655 4.49 -9.58 15.96
CA PHE A 655 4.53 -10.95 15.44
C PHE A 655 3.93 -11.95 16.43
N ASN A 656 4.35 -11.90 17.71
CA ASN A 656 3.86 -12.83 18.72
C ASN A 656 2.35 -12.66 19.00
N GLN A 657 1.85 -11.42 19.01
CA GLN A 657 0.42 -11.12 19.09
C GLN A 657 -0.34 -11.72 17.91
N ASN A 658 0.14 -11.52 16.68
CA ASN A 658 -0.47 -12.11 15.49
C ASN A 658 -0.46 -13.65 15.54
N PHE A 659 0.64 -14.24 16.03
CA PHE A 659 0.77 -15.68 16.22
C PHE A 659 -0.25 -16.23 17.20
N MET A 660 -0.37 -15.61 18.37
CA MET A 660 -1.38 -15.98 19.37
C MET A 660 -2.80 -15.74 18.87
N LYS A 661 -3.05 -14.66 18.11
CA LYS A 661 -4.36 -14.39 17.50
C LYS A 661 -4.75 -15.49 16.50
N ILE A 662 -3.80 -15.98 15.68
CA ILE A 662 -4.06 -17.10 14.76
C ILE A 662 -4.42 -18.37 15.54
N LEU A 663 -3.63 -18.75 16.55
CA LEU A 663 -3.90 -19.93 17.36
C LEU A 663 -5.27 -19.85 18.05
N THR A 664 -5.57 -18.70 18.64
CA THR A 664 -6.87 -18.44 19.28
C THR A 664 -8.01 -18.55 18.27
N LYS A 665 -7.89 -17.92 17.09
CA LYS A 665 -8.87 -18.02 16.01
C LYS A 665 -9.10 -19.45 15.54
N MET A 666 -8.03 -20.24 15.41
CA MET A 666 -8.17 -21.66 15.07
C MET A 666 -8.97 -22.41 16.14
N ALA A 667 -8.74 -22.11 17.43
CA ALA A 667 -9.42 -22.77 18.54
C ALA A 667 -10.91 -22.40 18.56
N THR A 668 -11.21 -21.11 18.52
CA THR A 668 -12.57 -20.57 18.50
C THR A 668 -13.36 -21.10 17.31
N ARG A 669 -12.79 -21.03 16.08
CA ARG A 669 -13.46 -21.55 14.88
C ARG A 669 -13.71 -23.05 14.96
N ARG A 670 -12.79 -23.81 15.56
CA ARG A 670 -13.00 -25.23 15.80
C ARG A 670 -14.17 -25.48 16.76
N GLU A 671 -14.28 -24.71 17.84
CA GLU A 671 -15.39 -24.79 18.80
C GLU A 671 -16.73 -24.42 18.16
N GLU A 672 -16.76 -23.41 17.28
CA GLU A 672 -17.94 -23.08 16.47
C GLU A 672 -18.36 -24.24 15.58
N ILE A 673 -17.41 -24.84 14.84
CA ILE A 673 -17.68 -25.98 13.96
C ILE A 673 -18.26 -27.17 14.75
N LEU A 674 -17.84 -27.39 16.01
CA LEU A 674 -18.43 -28.43 16.86
C LEU A 674 -19.90 -28.18 17.22
N LYS A 675 -20.37 -26.93 17.16
CA LYS A 675 -21.77 -26.55 17.34
C LYS A 675 -22.58 -26.67 16.03
N GLU A 676 -21.91 -26.68 14.89
CA GLU A 676 -22.51 -26.86 13.56
C GLU A 676 -22.83 -28.35 13.26
N ASP A 677 -23.64 -28.62 12.23
CA ASP A 677 -23.97 -29.98 11.81
C ASP A 677 -22.79 -30.62 11.05
N ILE A 678 -22.06 -31.48 11.75
CA ILE A 678 -20.86 -32.21 11.26
C ILE A 678 -21.19 -33.15 10.08
N SER A 679 -22.48 -33.42 9.80
CA SER A 679 -22.86 -34.19 8.61
C SER A 679 -22.60 -33.46 7.28
N ASN A 680 -22.36 -32.15 7.31
CA ASN A 680 -21.98 -31.38 6.13
C ASN A 680 -20.49 -31.60 5.80
N ASP A 681 -20.23 -32.16 4.60
CA ASP A 681 -18.88 -32.45 4.11
C ASP A 681 -17.96 -31.22 4.08
N ASP A 682 -18.48 -30.01 3.81
CA ASP A 682 -17.67 -28.79 3.79
C ASP A 682 -17.21 -28.37 5.19
N ILE A 683 -18.08 -28.58 6.20
CA ILE A 683 -17.80 -28.29 7.62
C ILE A 683 -16.78 -29.30 8.15
N LEU A 684 -16.98 -30.59 7.83
CA LEU A 684 -16.06 -31.66 8.17
C LEU A 684 -14.67 -31.45 7.52
N HIS A 685 -14.63 -31.01 6.25
CA HIS A 685 -13.39 -30.67 5.57
C HIS A 685 -12.69 -29.48 6.23
N GLU A 686 -13.41 -28.44 6.62
CA GLU A 686 -12.85 -27.29 7.34
C GLU A 686 -12.24 -27.71 8.69
N MET A 687 -12.97 -28.51 9.49
CA MET A 687 -12.49 -29.05 10.75
C MET A 687 -11.18 -29.84 10.58
N ARG A 688 -11.11 -30.68 9.55
CA ARG A 688 -9.92 -31.47 9.22
C ARG A 688 -8.71 -30.60 8.91
N GLU A 689 -8.89 -29.53 8.12
CA GLU A 689 -7.77 -28.64 7.79
C GLU A 689 -7.30 -27.84 9.02
N LEU A 690 -8.20 -27.45 9.94
CA LEU A 690 -7.83 -26.83 11.21
C LEU A 690 -7.02 -27.79 12.09
N ASP A 691 -7.55 -28.99 12.33
CA ASP A 691 -6.89 -30.02 13.15
C ASP A 691 -5.54 -30.43 12.59
N LYS A 692 -5.45 -30.54 11.25
CA LYS A 692 -4.21 -30.83 10.54
C LYS A 692 -3.17 -29.72 10.73
N ASN A 693 -3.57 -28.45 10.60
CA ASN A 693 -2.65 -27.32 10.82
C ASN A 693 -2.17 -27.28 12.28
N TYR A 694 -3.06 -27.53 13.24
CA TYR A 694 -2.70 -27.63 14.65
C TYR A 694 -1.73 -28.78 14.93
N PHE A 695 -2.04 -29.97 14.41
CA PHE A 695 -1.18 -31.15 14.55
C PHE A 695 0.23 -30.88 14.03
N TYR A 696 0.33 -30.34 12.82
CA TYR A 696 1.64 -30.09 12.22
C TYR A 696 2.40 -28.99 12.94
N PHE A 697 1.72 -27.96 13.46
CA PHE A 697 2.33 -26.97 14.33
C PHE A 697 2.92 -27.62 15.60
N MET A 698 2.12 -28.39 16.35
CA MET A 698 2.55 -29.02 17.60
C MET A 698 3.67 -30.05 17.41
N SER A 699 3.61 -30.81 16.32
CA SER A 699 4.60 -31.84 15.98
C SER A 699 5.81 -31.30 15.21
N ASN A 700 5.81 -30.01 14.85
CA ASN A 700 6.93 -29.39 14.15
C ASN A 700 8.21 -29.51 14.99
N LYS A 701 9.33 -29.83 14.33
CA LYS A 701 10.66 -29.85 14.96
C LYS A 701 11.44 -28.64 14.52
N PHE A 702 12.04 -27.94 15.47
CA PHE A 702 12.82 -26.75 15.18
C PHE A 702 13.98 -26.55 16.15
N ASP A 703 14.94 -25.74 15.73
CA ASP A 703 16.10 -25.37 16.54
C ASP A 703 15.92 -23.95 17.08
N LEU A 704 16.13 -23.77 18.38
CA LEU A 704 16.25 -22.45 19.01
C LEU A 704 17.71 -21.99 19.10
N ALA A 705 18.65 -22.93 19.15
CA ALA A 705 20.07 -22.64 19.07
C ALA A 705 20.83 -23.80 18.41
N ASP A 706 22.07 -23.55 17.99
CA ASP A 706 22.93 -24.58 17.38
C ASP A 706 23.49 -25.59 18.40
N SER A 707 23.20 -25.45 19.69
CA SER A 707 23.67 -26.33 20.75
C SER A 707 22.52 -27.11 21.38
N GLU A 708 22.79 -28.36 21.77
CA GLU A 708 21.92 -29.07 22.69
C GLU A 708 21.85 -28.31 24.03
N PRO A 709 20.70 -28.26 24.72
CA PRO A 709 19.45 -29.00 24.47
C PRO A 709 18.45 -28.26 23.56
N PHE A 710 18.87 -27.23 22.82
CA PHE A 710 17.99 -26.33 22.07
C PHE A 710 17.79 -26.71 20.60
N LYS A 711 18.12 -27.96 20.24
CA LYS A 711 17.97 -28.52 18.89
C LYS A 711 16.81 -29.48 18.81
N ASN A 712 16.20 -29.58 17.63
CA ASN A 712 15.14 -30.53 17.28
C ASN A 712 13.96 -30.54 18.27
N LEU A 713 13.62 -29.38 18.82
CA LEU A 713 12.56 -29.19 19.80
C LEU A 713 11.18 -29.24 19.15
N HIS A 714 10.22 -29.79 19.88
CA HIS A 714 8.80 -29.58 19.62
C HIS A 714 8.28 -28.38 20.40
N VAL A 715 7.07 -27.89 20.08
CA VAL A 715 6.44 -26.76 20.76
C VAL A 715 6.38 -26.98 22.28
N LEU A 716 5.89 -28.14 22.73
CA LEU A 716 5.81 -28.45 24.16
C LEU A 716 7.18 -28.51 24.83
N THR A 717 8.16 -29.17 24.21
CA THR A 717 9.53 -29.25 24.76
C THR A 717 10.19 -27.88 24.81
N ALA A 718 9.93 -27.01 23.83
CA ALA A 718 10.43 -25.63 23.82
C ALA A 718 9.82 -24.83 24.97
N ILE A 719 8.50 -24.93 25.18
CA ILE A 719 7.79 -24.31 26.31
C ILE A 719 8.40 -24.79 27.64
N GLU A 720 8.58 -26.11 27.83
CA GLU A 720 9.19 -26.67 29.03
C GLU A 720 10.60 -26.11 29.27
N LYS A 721 11.46 -26.15 28.25
CA LYS A 721 12.87 -25.72 28.35
C LYS A 721 13.02 -24.23 28.62
N LEU A 722 12.12 -23.41 28.08
CA LEU A 722 12.15 -21.96 28.28
C LEU A 722 11.60 -21.58 29.67
N LEU A 723 10.56 -22.26 30.15
CA LEU A 723 9.99 -22.01 31.48
C LEU A 723 10.76 -22.68 32.63
N GLU A 724 11.54 -23.72 32.36
CA GLU A 724 12.48 -24.34 33.32
C GLU A 724 13.54 -23.36 33.85
N LYS A 725 13.79 -22.24 33.15
CA LYS A 725 14.66 -21.15 33.61
C LYS A 725 14.01 -20.24 34.66
N CYS A 726 13.08 -20.77 35.46
CA CYS A 726 12.50 -20.03 36.57
C CYS A 726 13.57 -19.86 37.68
N PRO A 727 13.88 -18.63 38.11
CA PRO A 727 15.06 -18.32 38.94
C PRO A 727 15.04 -18.88 40.38
N TYR A 728 13.99 -19.60 40.77
CA TYR A 728 13.82 -20.12 42.12
C TYR A 728 14.18 -21.60 42.28
N ASP A 729 14.69 -22.27 41.25
CA ASP A 729 15.17 -23.64 41.39
C ASP A 729 16.49 -23.66 42.20
N LYS A 730 16.56 -24.53 43.23
CA LYS A 730 17.76 -24.76 44.05
C LYS A 730 18.98 -25.02 43.19
N PHE A 731 18.78 -25.68 42.05
CA PHE A 731 19.83 -25.93 41.07
C PHE A 731 20.59 -24.66 40.67
N TRP A 732 19.92 -23.54 40.40
CA TRP A 732 20.58 -22.30 39.97
C TRP A 732 21.31 -21.59 41.11
N GLN A 733 20.75 -21.66 42.32
CA GLN A 733 21.37 -21.14 43.53
C GLN A 733 22.63 -21.94 43.91
N GLU A 734 22.60 -23.26 43.73
CA GLU A 734 23.71 -24.16 44.04
C GLU A 734 24.84 -24.13 42.99
N ASN A 735 24.54 -23.72 41.75
CA ASN A 735 25.51 -23.68 40.64
C ASN A 735 25.97 -22.27 40.26
N ASP A 736 25.69 -21.25 41.08
CA ASP A 736 26.13 -19.86 40.89
C ASP A 736 25.82 -19.28 39.48
N CYS A 737 24.72 -19.76 38.89
CA CYS A 737 24.32 -19.42 37.53
C CYS A 737 23.11 -18.50 37.59
N SER A 738 23.22 -17.30 37.01
CA SER A 738 22.11 -16.33 36.96
C SER A 738 21.02 -16.83 36.01
N ALA A 739 19.92 -17.36 36.55
CA ALA A 739 18.72 -17.62 35.78
C ALA A 739 18.03 -16.29 35.42
N ARG A 740 17.90 -16.00 34.12
CA ARG A 740 17.16 -14.84 33.63
C ARG A 740 15.68 -15.23 33.50
N ALA A 741 14.79 -14.45 34.12
CA ALA A 741 13.36 -14.60 33.91
C ALA A 741 13.03 -14.51 32.41
N VAL A 742 12.08 -15.33 31.94
CA VAL A 742 11.57 -15.27 30.57
C VAL A 742 10.96 -13.89 30.35
N THR A 743 11.52 -13.10 29.43
CA THR A 743 11.02 -11.76 29.11
C THR A 743 9.96 -11.78 28.00
N ASN A 744 9.89 -12.86 27.22
CA ASN A 744 8.81 -13.08 26.27
C ASN A 744 7.56 -13.65 26.98
N GLY A 745 6.70 -12.75 27.46
CA GLY A 745 5.43 -13.12 28.11
C GLY A 745 4.50 -13.97 27.24
N HIS A 746 4.65 -13.96 25.92
CA HIS A 746 3.84 -14.80 25.02
C HIS A 746 4.15 -16.29 25.15
N ILE A 747 5.33 -16.68 25.67
CA ILE A 747 5.65 -18.08 25.99
C ILE A 747 4.73 -18.60 27.11
N PHE A 748 4.42 -17.75 28.07
CA PHE A 748 3.47 -18.07 29.13
C PHE A 748 2.05 -18.15 28.59
N GLU A 749 1.66 -17.21 27.72
CA GLU A 749 0.33 -17.24 27.10
C GLU A 749 0.12 -18.46 26.19
N ILE A 750 1.10 -18.86 25.38
CA ILE A 750 0.99 -20.10 24.60
C ILE A 750 0.92 -21.33 25.50
N SER A 751 1.60 -21.31 26.65
CA SER A 751 1.50 -22.41 27.61
C SER A 751 0.08 -22.51 28.16
N LYS A 752 -0.52 -21.41 28.65
CA LYS A 752 -1.92 -21.36 29.07
C LYS A 752 -2.87 -21.81 27.97
N TRP A 753 -2.65 -21.31 26.75
CA TRP A 753 -3.47 -21.64 25.59
C TRP A 753 -3.42 -23.15 25.28
N THR A 754 -2.23 -23.77 25.22
CA THR A 754 -2.11 -25.22 24.98
C THR A 754 -2.78 -26.06 26.07
N LEU A 755 -2.87 -25.57 27.32
CA LEU A 755 -3.59 -26.26 28.40
C LEU A 755 -5.11 -26.12 28.31
N LYS A 756 -5.60 -24.99 27.76
CA LYS A 756 -7.04 -24.68 27.70
C LYS A 756 -7.70 -25.19 26.42
N SER A 757 -7.01 -25.12 25.28
CA SER A 757 -7.62 -25.36 23.97
C SER A 757 -7.91 -26.85 23.74
N LYS A 758 -9.20 -27.18 23.58
CA LYS A 758 -9.70 -28.52 23.28
C LYS A 758 -9.59 -28.86 21.79
N PHE A 759 -8.41 -28.70 21.19
CA PHE A 759 -8.15 -29.44 19.97
C PHE A 759 -8.18 -30.93 20.35
N LEU A 760 -8.73 -31.80 19.51
CA LEU A 760 -8.66 -33.28 19.62
C LEU A 760 -9.79 -34.02 20.36
N VAL A 761 -10.99 -33.45 20.43
CA VAL A 761 -12.19 -34.23 20.74
C VAL A 761 -12.84 -34.69 19.44
N LEU A 762 -12.81 -36.01 19.17
CA LEU A 762 -13.47 -36.62 18.00
C LEU A 762 -14.60 -37.60 18.36
N GLU A 763 -14.89 -37.80 19.64
CA GLU A 763 -16.11 -38.47 20.08
C GLU A 763 -16.75 -37.67 21.21
N LYS A 764 -18.10 -37.61 21.25
CA LYS A 764 -18.85 -37.13 22.42
C LYS A 764 -18.33 -37.91 23.64
N ASN A 765 -17.47 -37.26 24.43
CA ASN A 765 -16.91 -37.72 25.71
C ASN A 765 -15.71 -38.68 25.67
N LYS A 766 -14.99 -38.85 24.56
CA LYS A 766 -13.65 -39.45 24.57
C LYS A 766 -12.66 -38.55 23.84
N LEU A 767 -11.74 -37.94 24.59
CA LEU A 767 -10.51 -37.42 24.01
C LEU A 767 -9.80 -38.59 23.35
N SER A 768 -9.64 -38.53 22.03
CA SER A 768 -8.72 -39.43 21.35
C SER A 768 -7.30 -38.94 21.63
N MET A 769 -6.83 -39.18 22.86
CA MET A 769 -5.42 -39.02 23.24
C MET A 769 -4.51 -39.92 22.40
N ASP A 770 -5.07 -40.99 21.82
CA ASP A 770 -4.34 -42.01 21.06
C ASP A 770 -3.71 -41.49 19.76
N VAL A 771 -4.26 -40.43 19.15
CA VAL A 771 -3.73 -39.84 17.90
C VAL A 771 -2.41 -39.10 18.12
N PHE A 772 -2.08 -38.74 19.37
CA PHE A 772 -0.85 -38.02 19.73
C PHE A 772 0.08 -38.86 20.59
N ASN A 773 0.25 -40.13 20.23
CA ASN A 773 1.51 -40.81 20.50
C ASN A 773 2.63 -40.13 19.69
N LEU A 774 3.06 -38.94 20.13
CA LEU A 774 4.30 -38.32 19.71
C LEU A 774 5.38 -39.41 19.82
N PRO A 775 6.17 -39.65 18.76
CA PRO A 775 7.12 -40.75 18.78
C PRO A 775 8.00 -40.58 20.02
N PRO A 776 8.11 -41.61 20.89
CA PRO A 776 8.98 -41.53 22.05
C PRO A 776 10.38 -41.16 21.54
N PRO A 777 11.09 -40.23 22.21
CA PRO A 777 12.41 -39.83 21.77
C PRO A 777 13.27 -41.08 21.54
N LYS A 778 13.93 -41.15 20.38
CA LYS A 778 14.84 -42.27 20.09
C LYS A 778 15.91 -42.28 21.17
N ALA A 779 15.90 -43.31 22.01
CA ALA A 779 16.89 -43.48 23.05
C ALA A 779 18.31 -43.41 22.42
N SER A 780 19.05 -42.34 22.69
CA SER A 780 20.51 -42.41 22.59
C SER A 780 21.00 -43.09 23.86
N PRO A 781 21.84 -44.13 23.77
CA PRO A 781 22.32 -44.84 24.94
C PRO A 781 23.44 -44.03 25.56
N THR A 782 23.12 -42.94 26.27
CA THR A 782 24.00 -42.30 27.26
C THR A 782 23.25 -41.21 28.01
N THR A 783 23.30 -41.29 29.34
CA THR A 783 22.86 -40.33 30.38
C THR A 783 21.35 -40.15 30.62
N ASN A 784 20.84 -40.96 31.55
CA ASN A 784 19.80 -40.71 32.58
C ASN A 784 18.96 -39.41 32.48
N TYR A 785 18.10 -39.31 31.48
CA TYR A 785 16.83 -38.61 31.63
C TYR A 785 15.70 -39.65 31.64
N PRO A 786 14.80 -39.65 32.65
CA PRO A 786 13.68 -40.59 32.67
C PRO A 786 12.82 -40.39 31.42
N GLN A 787 12.53 -41.51 30.75
CA GLN A 787 11.68 -41.60 29.58
C GLN A 787 10.29 -41.05 29.93
N THR A 788 9.87 -39.95 29.31
CA THR A 788 8.47 -39.54 29.31
C THR A 788 7.85 -39.95 27.98
N THR A 789 7.06 -41.03 27.99
CA THR A 789 5.81 -41.03 27.21
C THR A 789 5.11 -39.71 27.51
N TYR A 790 4.63 -38.98 26.49
CA TYR A 790 3.92 -37.71 26.68
C TYR A 790 2.57 -37.97 27.37
N ASP A 791 2.61 -38.20 28.68
CA ASP A 791 1.45 -38.18 29.55
C ASP A 791 1.10 -36.69 29.75
N ILE A 792 0.07 -36.23 29.03
CA ILE A 792 -0.43 -34.85 29.16
C ILE A 792 -0.85 -34.58 30.62
N ASP A 793 -1.28 -35.58 31.39
CA ASP A 793 -1.61 -35.39 32.80
C ASP A 793 -0.35 -35.24 33.66
N ASP A 794 0.75 -35.91 33.34
CA ASP A 794 2.07 -35.69 33.98
C ASP A 794 2.68 -34.34 33.58
N PHE A 795 2.59 -33.95 32.29
CA PHE A 795 2.93 -32.61 31.84
C PHE A 795 2.11 -31.58 32.63
N MET A 796 0.78 -31.69 32.63
CA MET A 796 -0.15 -30.84 33.39
C MET A 796 0.19 -30.80 34.87
N ARG A 797 0.56 -31.92 35.49
CA ARG A 797 0.94 -31.99 36.91
C ARG A 797 2.27 -31.28 37.18
N ARG A 798 3.30 -31.53 36.36
CA ARG A 798 4.59 -30.83 36.42
C ARG A 798 4.43 -29.33 36.17
N PHE A 799 3.50 -28.94 35.32
CA PHE A 799 3.24 -27.55 34.94
C PHE A 799 2.39 -26.79 35.96
N LYS A 800 1.33 -27.41 36.49
CA LYS A 800 0.42 -26.82 37.49
C LYS A 800 1.17 -26.50 38.79
N GLY A 801 2.19 -27.28 39.15
CA GLY A 801 3.09 -26.95 40.27
C GLY A 801 4.07 -25.79 39.99
N LYS A 802 4.43 -25.55 38.73
CA LYS A 802 5.36 -24.47 38.32
C LYS A 802 4.64 -23.14 38.11
N LEU A 803 3.43 -23.13 37.53
CA LEU A 803 2.64 -21.93 37.25
C LEU A 803 2.15 -21.20 38.52
N VAL A 804 1.87 -21.94 39.60
CA VAL A 804 1.32 -21.39 40.85
C VAL A 804 2.33 -20.53 41.62
N ASN A 805 3.62 -20.59 41.28
CA ASN A 805 4.70 -19.90 42.00
C ASN A 805 5.38 -18.77 41.20
N ILE A 806 4.87 -18.41 40.02
CA ILE A 806 5.45 -17.33 39.20
C ILE A 806 4.73 -16.01 39.55
N ASP A 807 5.29 -15.26 40.49
CA ASP A 807 4.92 -13.86 40.70
C ASP A 807 5.51 -13.01 39.57
N LEU A 808 4.66 -12.58 38.64
CA LEU A 808 5.04 -11.74 37.50
C LEU A 808 5.12 -10.25 37.85
N GLY A 809 4.79 -9.84 39.07
CA GLY A 809 4.72 -8.42 39.45
C GLY A 809 3.66 -7.62 38.67
N ILE A 810 2.78 -8.29 37.93
CA ILE A 810 1.63 -7.70 37.25
C ILE A 810 0.55 -7.56 38.32
N LYS A 811 0.50 -6.39 38.97
CA LYS A 811 -0.58 -6.07 39.92
C LYS A 811 -1.93 -6.23 39.25
N ASP A 812 -2.73 -7.16 39.74
CA ASP A 812 -4.18 -7.37 39.57
C ASP A 812 -4.93 -6.30 38.75
N GLN A 813 -4.77 -6.31 37.42
CA GLN A 813 -5.71 -5.68 36.48
C GLN A 813 -6.70 -6.70 35.88
N GLU A 814 -6.69 -7.94 36.36
CA GLU A 814 -7.57 -9.03 35.90
C GLU A 814 -9.01 -8.96 36.47
N LYS A 815 -9.48 -7.82 36.98
CA LYS A 815 -10.89 -7.64 37.40
C LYS A 815 -11.79 -6.87 36.42
N ASN A 816 -11.28 -6.43 35.26
CA ASN A 816 -12.07 -5.67 34.28
C ASN A 816 -12.06 -6.29 32.86
N MET A 817 -11.81 -7.60 32.72
CA MET A 817 -12.04 -8.33 31.47
C MET A 817 -13.03 -9.49 31.68
N ASP A 818 -14.09 -9.23 32.44
CA ASP A 818 -15.30 -10.04 32.34
C ASP A 818 -15.96 -9.67 31.01
N PHE A 819 -16.06 -10.67 30.13
CA PHE A 819 -16.87 -10.62 28.93
C PHE A 819 -18.33 -10.52 29.40
N GLU A 820 -18.99 -9.41 29.08
CA GLU A 820 -20.46 -9.32 29.17
C GLU A 820 -21.03 -10.36 28.19
N GLU A 821 -21.46 -11.50 28.73
CA GLU A 821 -22.45 -12.34 28.07
C GLU A 821 -23.78 -11.58 28.15
N ASP A 822 -24.29 -11.15 26.99
CA ASP A 822 -25.65 -10.67 26.82
C ASP A 822 -26.62 -11.80 27.18
N GLU A 823 -27.02 -11.91 28.45
CA GLU A 823 -28.25 -12.60 28.82
C GLU A 823 -29.43 -11.65 28.64
N GLU A 824 -30.30 -12.00 27.69
CA GLU A 824 -31.56 -11.34 27.41
C GLU A 824 -32.45 -11.26 28.67
N ASP A 825 -33.05 -10.09 28.84
CA ASP A 825 -34.07 -9.73 29.81
C ASP A 825 -35.15 -10.80 30.02
N ASP A 826 -35.43 -11.13 31.30
CA ASP A 826 -36.79 -11.36 31.74
C ASP A 826 -36.97 -10.98 33.22
N ASN A 827 -37.58 -9.80 33.42
CA ASN A 827 -38.42 -9.38 34.55
C ASN A 827 -37.85 -9.35 35.99
N VAL A 828 -38.02 -8.17 36.63
CA VAL A 828 -38.75 -7.94 37.90
C VAL A 828 -38.09 -6.85 38.79
N ILE A 829 -38.78 -5.70 38.82
CA ILE A 829 -39.03 -4.78 39.96
C ILE A 829 -37.89 -3.87 40.47
N ILE A 830 -38.10 -2.60 40.16
CA ILE A 830 -37.66 -1.39 40.88
C ILE A 830 -37.93 -1.50 42.38
N ASN A 831 -36.90 -1.29 43.21
CA ASN A 831 -36.99 -0.47 44.43
C ASN A 831 -35.60 -0.19 45.05
N ASP A 832 -35.33 1.12 45.20
CA ASP A 832 -34.76 1.81 46.37
C ASP A 832 -33.37 1.48 46.96
N TYR A 833 -32.56 2.56 46.99
CA TYR A 833 -31.61 3.00 48.03
C TYR A 833 -30.36 2.15 48.35
N LEU A 834 -29.19 2.58 47.84
CA LEU A 834 -28.12 3.28 48.59
C LEU A 834 -27.00 3.75 47.66
#